data_AF-C0C5I0-F1
#
_entry.id   AF-C0C5I0-F1
#
_cell.length_a   1.000
_cell.length_b   1.000
_cell.length_c   1.000
_cell.angle_alpha   90.00
_cell.angle_beta   90.00
_cell.angle_gamma   90.00
#
_symmetry.space_group_name_H-M   'P 1'
#
loop_
_entity.id
_entity.type
_entity.pdbx_description
1 polymer ?
#
loop_
_entity_poly.entity_id
_entity_poly.type
_entity_poly.pdbx_seq_one_letter_code
_entity_poly.pdbx_strand_id
1 'polypeptide(L)'
;MKYKKFRQILAAALAAALLAGCGTPASDNGQSQNAASEASKSSAKKRSATVGELADYFVKAADGYNASVNREEILEGLKASEKATRLEMLVLAARAFGELPEPGAYAKLTAASAPDMSDVPKWAGDSLQNMASKGLLAASDLEAGDKKDTASIKDAAAIAARFYAFYGNNLKDDFYTSVNQQQLNTLPIPKGQESAGGSASVSANTDKELKDLITELINNKKEYAKGSIEQKIRDLYETCEDRETRDKEGIKPLKKYLDAVDKADSFSELNAAIARAVDELGMYANGLFLSIPTTDLTDSTVKVLQLMTPASELPEEEYDDPDGKAYKKHKDELTEKLTAVGEKKEDAERHAENIMKFEKSLAAHMSEQDDSGEIKEQKYYTPESLDKMMPHAEIGVFLSAIGLRSDVKMLVFDEKQFEEYTKWFKDKNLELFKSLEKIALLEGFSSLLSSDLAGKFGYTGVESGDTAVQSYLPEELGKLYTDRYFNADSKAEIEKMVHMMIDTFKDRVTRLDWMSDETKKEALKKLDSLTVLIGYPDKWEFSNARIRGLEEGGTYFENAAACEAAKHKRQMEELNQPADPRRFALSAFMVNAAANRNTNTLIFPAGILQAPFYDRNASFEQNLGAIGSTIAHEITHIFDDGGAQYDSRGNLNDWWNKKDYSHFKNLCKKAEEFYNGREVVPGAGADGRENLSENIADIGGIACTLEILSKMKDPDYDAFFRSYANQWVKVADYSTLAESTETDTHAPNKLRCNLVLTNFQEFYDTYGISEGDGMYTAPEERIQIW
;
A
#
# COMPACT_ATOMS: atom_id res chain seq x y z
N MET A 1 9.01 5.93 -15.23
CA MET A 1 8.73 5.70 -13.79
C MET A 1 7.32 6.09 -13.39
N LYS A 2 6.77 7.24 -13.81
CA LYS A 2 5.41 7.70 -13.40
C LYS A 2 4.22 6.83 -13.84
N TYR A 3 4.37 6.02 -14.88
CA TYR A 3 3.30 5.18 -15.48
C TYR A 3 2.91 3.92 -14.68
N LYS A 4 3.74 3.50 -13.72
CA LYS A 4 3.41 2.35 -12.84
C LYS A 4 2.37 2.74 -11.77
N LYS A 5 2.34 4.02 -11.37
CA LYS A 5 1.53 4.51 -10.24
C LYS A 5 0.02 4.46 -10.52
N PHE A 6 -0.43 4.80 -11.72
CA PHE A 6 -1.87 4.75 -12.06
C PHE A 6 -2.43 3.31 -12.09
N ARG A 7 -1.64 2.36 -12.63
CA ARG A 7 -2.00 0.93 -12.60
C ARG A 7 -1.96 0.35 -11.19
N GLN A 8 -1.05 0.84 -10.33
CA GLN A 8 -1.02 0.52 -8.91
C GLN A 8 -2.22 1.13 -8.16
N ILE A 9 -2.68 2.33 -8.52
CA ILE A 9 -3.88 2.97 -7.96
C ILE A 9 -5.14 2.20 -8.36
N LEU A 10 -5.25 1.70 -9.59
CA LEU A 10 -6.39 0.87 -9.99
C LEU A 10 -6.38 -0.49 -9.27
N ALA A 11 -5.21 -1.12 -9.12
CA ALA A 11 -5.04 -2.36 -8.35
C ALA A 11 -5.26 -2.15 -6.84
N ALA A 12 -4.82 -1.01 -6.30
CA ALA A 12 -5.04 -0.59 -4.92
C ALA A 12 -6.50 -0.20 -4.68
N ALA A 13 -7.19 0.41 -5.65
CA ALA A 13 -8.62 0.71 -5.60
C ALA A 13 -9.47 -0.57 -5.70
N LEU A 14 -9.03 -1.57 -6.46
CA LEU A 14 -9.64 -2.91 -6.48
C LEU A 14 -9.44 -3.67 -5.16
N ALA A 15 -8.24 -3.60 -4.57
CA ALA A 15 -7.96 -4.15 -3.24
C ALA A 15 -8.70 -3.37 -2.13
N ALA A 16 -8.74 -2.05 -2.22
CA ALA A 16 -9.43 -1.14 -1.31
C ALA A 16 -10.95 -1.16 -1.49
N ALA A 17 -11.50 -1.60 -2.61
CA ALA A 17 -12.94 -1.82 -2.77
C ALA A 17 -13.40 -3.15 -2.15
N LEU A 18 -12.55 -4.19 -2.17
CA LEU A 18 -12.73 -5.42 -1.37
C LEU A 18 -12.54 -5.15 0.13
N LEU A 19 -11.77 -4.12 0.46
CA LEU A 19 -11.49 -3.64 1.81
C LEU A 19 -12.04 -2.23 2.04
N ALA A 20 -13.20 -1.89 1.47
CA ALA A 20 -13.72 -0.53 1.55
C ALA A 20 -13.92 -0.15 3.02
N GLY A 21 -13.06 0.77 3.50
CA GLY A 21 -12.89 1.10 4.91
C GLY A 21 -11.49 0.88 5.49
N CYS A 22 -10.62 0.10 4.86
CA CYS A 22 -9.21 -0.12 5.25
C CYS A 22 -8.21 0.70 4.41
N GLY A 23 -8.67 1.35 3.34
CA GLY A 23 -7.82 2.22 2.54
C GLY A 23 -7.50 3.52 3.28
N THR A 24 -6.22 3.90 3.31
CA THR A 24 -5.82 5.30 3.45
C THR A 24 -6.46 6.11 2.31
N PRO A 25 -6.77 7.41 2.50
CA PRO A 25 -7.11 8.27 1.38
C PRO A 25 -6.02 8.12 0.30
N ALA A 26 -6.40 7.73 -0.92
CA ALA A 26 -5.45 7.59 -2.00
C ALA A 26 -4.97 8.99 -2.41
N SER A 27 -3.68 9.27 -2.19
CA SER A 27 -3.01 10.45 -2.72
C SER A 27 -2.43 10.14 -4.10
N ASP A 28 -2.88 10.84 -5.15
CA ASP A 28 -2.18 10.81 -6.43
C ASP A 28 -1.53 12.16 -6.74
N ASN A 29 -0.25 12.09 -7.11
CA ASN A 29 0.65 13.22 -7.31
C ASN A 29 0.87 13.47 -8.81
N GLY A 30 0.02 14.30 -9.40
CA GLY A 30 0.19 14.85 -10.76
C GLY A 30 1.34 15.87 -10.90
N GLN A 31 2.08 16.22 -9.84
CA GLN A 31 3.18 17.19 -9.94
C GLN A 31 4.51 16.61 -9.50
N SER A 32 5.32 16.12 -10.46
CA SER A 32 6.76 16.01 -10.19
C SER A 32 7.46 17.31 -10.49
N GLN A 33 8.38 17.65 -9.59
CA GLN A 33 9.55 18.53 -9.76
C GLN A 33 9.36 20.05 -9.68
N ASN A 34 8.14 20.60 -9.60
CA ASN A 34 7.99 22.04 -9.29
C ASN A 34 7.36 22.32 -7.91
N ALA A 35 6.59 21.38 -7.31
CA ALA A 35 5.92 21.59 -6.02
C ALA A 35 6.84 21.47 -4.79
N ALA A 36 7.99 20.80 -4.91
CA ALA A 36 9.04 20.81 -3.87
C ALA A 36 9.58 22.23 -3.61
N SER A 37 9.33 23.19 -4.51
CA SER A 37 9.67 24.60 -4.31
C SER A 37 8.58 25.42 -3.59
N GLU A 38 7.33 24.96 -3.54
CA GLU A 38 6.20 25.77 -3.03
C GLU A 38 5.56 25.26 -1.73
N ALA A 39 5.71 23.98 -1.37
CA ALA A 39 5.22 23.44 -0.09
C ALA A 39 6.03 23.91 1.14
N SER A 40 7.12 24.67 0.97
CA SER A 40 7.91 25.22 2.08
C SER A 40 7.31 26.47 2.77
N LYS A 41 6.13 26.94 2.32
CA LYS A 41 5.53 28.20 2.81
C LYS A 41 4.80 28.10 4.17
N SER A 42 4.76 26.91 4.78
CA SER A 42 4.43 26.72 6.21
C SER A 42 5.64 26.17 6.95
N SER A 43 6.76 26.89 6.93
CA SER A 43 7.87 26.61 7.83
C SER A 43 7.92 27.68 8.90
N ALA A 44 7.90 27.27 10.17
CA ALA A 44 8.67 27.99 11.17
C ALA A 44 10.06 28.23 10.55
N LYS A 45 10.40 29.50 10.26
CA LYS A 45 11.61 29.87 9.53
C LYS A 45 12.80 29.04 10.04
N LYS A 46 13.31 28.15 9.19
CA LYS A 46 14.46 27.29 9.50
C LYS A 46 15.62 28.20 9.96
N ARG A 47 15.97 28.15 11.24
CA ARG A 47 17.09 28.95 11.76
C ARG A 47 18.37 28.44 11.12
N SER A 48 18.95 29.25 10.23
CA SER A 48 20.27 29.01 9.68
C SER A 48 21.30 28.88 10.82
N ALA A 49 22.10 27.83 10.78
CA ALA A 49 23.20 27.62 11.71
C ALA A 49 24.47 28.34 11.25
N THR A 50 25.36 28.68 12.18
CA THR A 50 26.72 29.09 11.85
C THR A 50 27.60 27.89 11.60
N VAL A 51 28.73 28.10 10.92
CA VAL A 51 29.78 27.08 10.75
C VAL A 51 30.22 26.53 12.12
N GLY A 52 30.37 27.39 13.13
CA GLY A 52 30.74 26.99 14.48
C GLY A 52 29.69 26.10 15.15
N GLU A 53 28.41 26.46 15.06
CA GLU A 53 27.30 25.65 15.61
C GLU A 53 27.25 24.24 14.97
N LEU A 54 27.47 24.15 13.66
CA LEU A 54 27.52 22.85 12.97
C LEU A 54 28.78 22.04 13.29
N ALA A 55 29.93 22.71 13.46
CA ALA A 55 31.15 22.06 13.88
C ALA A 55 31.00 21.45 15.27
N ASP A 56 30.42 22.19 16.22
CA ASP A 56 30.10 21.70 17.57
C ASP A 56 29.14 20.50 17.52
N TYR A 57 28.11 20.58 16.67
CA TYR A 57 27.19 19.46 16.45
C TYR A 57 27.92 18.22 15.92
N PHE A 58 28.72 18.35 14.85
CA PHE A 58 29.38 17.20 14.24
C PHE A 58 30.51 16.60 15.07
N VAL A 59 31.21 17.39 15.89
CA VAL A 59 32.17 16.85 16.87
C VAL A 59 31.46 15.89 17.83
N LYS A 60 30.29 16.29 18.33
CA LYS A 60 29.49 15.47 19.22
C LYS A 60 28.89 14.27 18.47
N ALA A 61 28.37 14.48 17.27
CA ALA A 61 27.76 13.43 16.46
C ALA A 61 28.75 12.35 16.04
N ALA A 62 30.02 12.70 15.80
CA ALA A 62 31.08 11.77 15.45
C ALA A 62 31.78 11.14 16.66
N ASP A 63 31.40 11.55 17.89
CA ASP A 63 31.89 10.93 19.12
C ASP A 63 31.49 9.45 19.14
N GLY A 64 32.45 8.56 19.33
CA GLY A 64 32.27 7.10 19.19
C GLY A 64 32.55 6.53 17.78
N TYR A 65 32.64 7.36 16.74
CA TYR A 65 32.97 6.94 15.36
C TYR A 65 34.36 7.38 14.92
N ASN A 66 34.80 8.55 15.38
CA ASN A 66 36.15 9.06 15.15
C ASN A 66 36.76 9.55 16.48
N ALA A 67 37.57 8.68 17.11
CA ALA A 67 38.24 9.01 18.37
C ALA A 67 39.24 10.18 18.28
N SER A 68 39.64 10.57 17.06
CA SER A 68 40.56 11.67 16.80
C SER A 68 39.84 12.96 16.40
N VAL A 69 38.49 13.01 16.45
CA VAL A 69 37.73 14.18 16.01
C VAL A 69 38.16 15.43 16.78
N ASN A 70 38.58 16.46 16.05
CA ASN A 70 39.07 17.70 16.61
C ASN A 70 38.36 18.90 15.99
N ARG A 71 37.75 19.73 16.83
CA ARG A 71 36.98 20.91 16.41
C ARG A 71 37.80 21.90 15.57
N GLU A 72 39.06 22.13 15.92
CA GLU A 72 39.94 23.07 15.19
C GLU A 72 40.26 22.56 13.79
N GLU A 73 40.52 21.24 13.66
CA GLU A 73 40.82 20.60 12.38
C GLU A 73 39.60 20.60 11.44
N ILE A 74 38.41 20.27 11.95
CA ILE A 74 37.21 20.30 11.09
C ILE A 74 36.89 21.72 10.60
N LEU A 75 37.23 22.75 11.37
CA LEU A 75 37.03 24.17 11.04
C LEU A 75 38.11 24.74 10.11
N GLU A 76 39.14 23.99 9.74
CA GLU A 76 40.27 24.51 8.97
C GLU A 76 39.81 25.20 7.67
N GLY A 77 40.17 26.48 7.52
CA GLY A 77 39.80 27.29 6.36
C GLY A 77 38.37 27.86 6.38
N LEU A 78 37.57 27.57 7.40
CA LEU A 78 36.19 28.07 7.55
C LEU A 78 36.07 29.04 8.74
N LYS A 79 35.13 29.98 8.66
CA LYS A 79 34.91 30.98 9.72
C LYS A 79 33.70 30.61 10.58
N ALA A 80 33.97 30.25 11.83
CA ALA A 80 32.95 29.78 12.77
C ALA A 80 31.75 30.74 12.99
N SER A 81 31.94 32.05 12.81
CA SER A 81 30.88 33.06 12.99
C SER A 81 29.97 33.26 11.77
N GLU A 82 30.34 32.76 10.60
CA GLU A 82 29.57 32.92 9.36
C GLU A 82 28.44 31.89 9.28
N LYS A 83 27.37 32.23 8.54
CA LYS A 83 26.30 31.27 8.24
C LYS A 83 26.86 30.21 7.32
N ALA A 84 26.68 28.95 7.70
CA ALA A 84 27.17 27.84 6.91
C ALA A 84 26.29 27.61 5.69
N THR A 85 26.92 27.43 4.55
CA THR A 85 26.30 26.86 3.36
C THR A 85 26.10 25.35 3.52
N ARG A 86 25.23 24.77 2.68
CA ARG A 86 25.07 23.30 2.61
C ARG A 86 26.41 22.60 2.31
N LEU A 87 27.22 23.15 1.41
CA LEU A 87 28.53 22.59 1.06
C LEU A 87 29.49 22.57 2.25
N GLU A 88 29.57 23.67 3.01
CA GLU A 88 30.39 23.73 4.22
C GLU A 88 29.92 22.75 5.29
N MET A 89 28.60 22.58 5.47
CA MET A 89 28.05 21.56 6.37
C MET A 89 28.50 20.15 5.99
N LEU A 90 28.43 19.79 4.70
CA LEU A 90 28.87 18.47 4.22
C LEU A 90 30.38 18.25 4.46
N VAL A 91 31.19 19.28 4.25
CA VAL A 91 32.64 19.23 4.55
C VAL A 91 32.90 19.07 6.05
N LEU A 92 32.18 19.79 6.90
CA LEU A 92 32.28 19.63 8.37
C LEU A 92 31.93 18.20 8.78
N ALA A 93 30.85 17.62 8.23
CA ALA A 93 30.46 16.24 8.49
C ALA A 93 31.56 15.26 8.07
N ALA A 94 32.05 15.38 6.83
CA ALA A 94 33.11 14.53 6.30
C ALA A 94 34.38 14.57 7.16
N ARG A 95 34.80 15.77 7.59
CA ARG A 95 35.99 15.94 8.44
C ARG A 95 35.76 15.39 9.85
N ALA A 96 34.56 15.54 10.40
CA ALA A 96 34.24 15.05 11.73
C ALA A 96 34.25 13.52 11.81
N PHE A 97 33.60 12.84 10.85
CA PHE A 97 33.59 11.38 10.80
C PHE A 97 34.88 10.76 10.25
N GLY A 98 35.73 11.56 9.59
CA GLY A 98 37.07 11.15 9.14
C GLY A 98 37.03 10.18 7.96
N GLU A 99 38.11 9.40 7.81
CA GLU A 99 38.20 8.37 6.76
C GLU A 99 37.24 7.21 7.05
N LEU A 100 36.38 6.91 6.08
CA LEU A 100 35.33 5.91 6.27
C LEU A 100 35.86 4.51 5.96
N PRO A 101 35.57 3.49 6.79
CA PRO A 101 35.99 2.12 6.52
C PRO A 101 35.32 1.56 5.26
N GLU A 102 35.69 0.34 4.88
CA GLU A 102 34.94 -0.38 3.85
C GLU A 102 33.50 -0.68 4.33
N PRO A 103 32.47 -0.36 3.53
CA PRO A 103 31.10 -0.57 3.95
C PRO A 103 30.76 -2.05 4.04
N GLY A 104 29.89 -2.36 5.01
CA GLY A 104 29.19 -3.64 5.08
C GLY A 104 28.29 -3.88 3.86
N ALA A 105 27.76 -5.09 3.74
CA ALA A 105 26.90 -5.48 2.62
C ALA A 105 25.63 -4.62 2.54
N TYR A 106 24.99 -4.32 3.68
CA TYR A 106 23.79 -3.47 3.71
C TYR A 106 24.11 -2.03 3.28
N ALA A 107 25.15 -1.43 3.84
CA ALA A 107 25.56 -0.07 3.48
C ALA A 107 25.94 0.05 1.98
N LYS A 108 26.51 -1.01 1.38
CA LYS A 108 26.74 -1.09 -0.08
C LYS A 108 25.45 -1.20 -0.87
N LEU A 109 24.49 -1.98 -0.39
CA LEU A 109 23.21 -2.22 -1.05
C LEU A 109 22.33 -0.95 -1.08
N THR A 110 22.38 -0.17 -0.01
CA THR A 110 21.58 1.06 0.15
C THR A 110 22.36 2.34 -0.17
N ALA A 111 23.54 2.21 -0.80
CA ALA A 111 24.39 3.35 -1.13
C ALA A 111 23.79 4.14 -2.29
N ALA A 112 23.76 5.47 -2.18
CA ALA A 112 23.41 6.32 -3.31
C ALA A 112 24.47 6.23 -4.41
N SER A 113 24.04 6.39 -5.66
CA SER A 113 24.97 6.56 -6.78
C SER A 113 25.85 7.78 -6.55
N ALA A 114 27.15 7.65 -6.82
CA ALA A 114 28.09 8.75 -6.67
C ALA A 114 27.63 9.95 -7.52
N PRO A 115 27.49 11.15 -6.92
CA PRO A 115 27.02 12.32 -7.64
C PRO A 115 28.10 12.88 -8.55
N ASP A 116 27.72 13.77 -9.48
CA ASP A 116 28.71 14.52 -10.25
C ASP A 116 29.44 15.52 -9.34
N MET A 117 30.77 15.39 -9.29
CA MET A 117 31.65 16.21 -8.46
C MET A 117 32.37 17.30 -9.28
N SER A 118 32.07 17.43 -10.58
CA SER A 118 32.76 18.33 -11.50
C SER A 118 32.70 19.81 -11.09
N ASP A 119 31.59 20.24 -10.50
CA ASP A 119 31.36 21.60 -10.00
C ASP A 119 31.76 21.80 -8.52
N VAL A 120 32.23 20.75 -7.84
CA VAL A 120 32.66 20.84 -6.44
C VAL A 120 33.97 21.63 -6.33
N PRO A 121 34.02 22.72 -5.55
CA PRO A 121 35.24 23.47 -5.35
C PRO A 121 36.38 22.60 -4.81
N LYS A 122 37.60 22.82 -5.32
CA LYS A 122 38.79 22.02 -4.96
C LYS A 122 39.05 21.92 -3.44
N TRP A 123 38.70 22.94 -2.66
CA TRP A 123 38.87 22.93 -1.20
C TRP A 123 37.94 21.94 -0.48
N ALA A 124 36.82 21.57 -1.09
CA ALA A 124 35.83 20.62 -0.57
C ALA A 124 36.00 19.21 -1.16
N GLY A 125 36.65 19.11 -2.33
CA GLY A 125 36.72 17.88 -3.14
C GLY A 125 37.17 16.64 -2.38
N ASP A 126 38.32 16.69 -1.70
CA ASP A 126 38.89 15.51 -1.02
C ASP A 126 37.98 15.01 0.12
N SER A 127 37.41 15.93 0.91
CA SER A 127 36.50 15.58 2.01
C SER A 127 35.22 14.92 1.48
N LEU A 128 34.64 15.45 0.41
CA LEU A 128 33.38 14.94 -0.14
C LEU A 128 33.59 13.68 -0.99
N GLN A 129 34.76 13.49 -1.59
CA GLN A 129 35.09 12.29 -2.37
C GLN A 129 35.01 11.03 -1.51
N ASN A 130 35.41 11.11 -0.24
CA ASN A 130 35.26 10.01 0.72
C ASN A 130 33.78 9.63 0.90
N MET A 131 32.92 10.60 1.23
CA MET A 131 31.47 10.36 1.37
C MET A 131 30.83 9.83 0.08
N ALA A 132 31.15 10.42 -1.06
CA ALA A 132 30.62 10.02 -2.37
C ALA A 132 31.03 8.58 -2.73
N SER A 133 32.30 8.21 -2.50
CA SER A 133 32.79 6.86 -2.78
C SER A 133 32.17 5.77 -1.91
N LYS A 134 31.58 6.16 -0.77
CA LYS A 134 30.91 5.28 0.18
C LYS A 134 29.38 5.37 0.10
N GLY A 135 28.86 6.13 -0.87
CA GLY A 135 27.43 6.27 -1.15
C GLY A 135 26.63 7.03 -0.09
N LEU A 136 27.28 7.91 0.68
CA LEU A 136 26.62 8.79 1.67
C LEU A 136 26.20 10.14 1.11
N LEU A 137 26.63 10.46 -0.11
CA LEU A 137 26.31 11.69 -0.81
C LEU A 137 25.38 11.37 -1.98
N ALA A 138 24.20 11.98 -2.00
CA ALA A 138 23.23 11.88 -3.08
C ALA A 138 23.42 13.03 -4.08
N ALA A 139 22.91 12.88 -5.30
CA ALA A 139 22.95 13.93 -6.32
C ALA A 139 22.29 15.24 -5.83
N SER A 140 21.16 15.13 -5.14
CA SER A 140 20.42 16.26 -4.57
C SER A 140 21.22 17.08 -3.55
N ASP A 141 22.29 16.53 -2.98
CA ASP A 141 23.16 17.27 -2.05
C ASP A 141 24.02 18.33 -2.76
N LEU A 142 24.30 18.13 -4.06
CA LEU A 142 25.15 18.98 -4.88
C LEU A 142 24.38 19.74 -5.98
N GLU A 143 23.21 19.24 -6.40
CA GLU A 143 22.32 19.87 -7.39
C GLU A 143 21.70 21.19 -6.94
N ALA A 144 21.67 21.46 -5.63
CA ALA A 144 21.37 22.79 -5.09
C ALA A 144 22.54 23.76 -5.38
N GLY A 145 22.75 24.03 -6.67
CA GLY A 145 23.73 24.98 -7.18
C GLY A 145 23.48 26.39 -6.63
N ASP A 146 24.58 27.06 -6.29
CA ASP A 146 24.70 28.40 -5.69
C ASP A 146 24.46 28.53 -4.16
N LYS A 147 25.57 28.50 -3.41
CA LYS A 147 26.11 29.47 -2.42
C LYS A 147 25.19 30.31 -1.48
N LYS A 148 23.87 30.17 -1.49
CA LYS A 148 22.92 31.01 -0.72
C LYS A 148 22.00 30.24 0.21
N ASP A 149 21.81 28.93 -0.01
CA ASP A 149 21.04 28.12 0.93
C ASP A 149 21.90 27.79 2.16
N THR A 150 21.49 28.38 3.27
CA THR A 150 22.14 28.19 4.57
C THR A 150 21.68 26.90 5.22
N ALA A 151 22.62 26.10 5.73
CA ALA A 151 22.33 24.89 6.48
C ALA A 151 21.76 25.20 7.88
N SER A 152 21.01 24.25 8.42
CA SER A 152 20.48 24.26 9.79
C SER A 152 20.97 23.05 10.58
N ILE A 153 20.75 23.03 11.90
CA ILE A 153 21.03 21.86 12.73
C ILE A 153 20.17 20.65 12.29
N LYS A 154 18.93 20.88 11.83
CA LYS A 154 18.08 19.80 11.27
C LYS A 154 18.72 19.15 10.03
N ASP A 155 19.38 19.95 9.18
CA ASP A 155 20.12 19.42 8.03
C ASP A 155 21.34 18.61 8.47
N ALA A 156 22.09 19.09 9.46
CA ALA A 156 23.23 18.36 10.00
C ALA A 156 22.82 17.03 10.63
N ALA A 157 21.69 16.99 11.34
CA ALA A 157 21.14 15.76 11.90
C ALA A 157 20.76 14.75 10.81
N ALA A 158 20.16 15.21 9.70
CA ALA A 158 19.87 14.33 8.57
C ALA A 158 21.16 13.74 7.97
N ILE A 159 22.21 14.54 7.83
CA ILE A 159 23.52 14.06 7.34
C ILE A 159 24.17 13.10 8.34
N ALA A 160 24.18 13.40 9.64
CA ALA A 160 24.74 12.52 10.67
C ALA A 160 24.03 11.16 10.70
N ALA A 161 22.71 11.13 10.52
CA ALA A 161 21.93 9.89 10.45
C ALA A 161 22.38 8.93 9.33
N ARG A 162 22.95 9.46 8.23
CA ARG A 162 23.53 8.63 7.17
C ARG A 162 24.79 7.90 7.65
N PHE A 163 25.64 8.57 8.42
CA PHE A 163 26.82 7.94 9.04
C PHE A 163 26.39 6.90 10.07
N TYR A 164 25.40 7.19 10.92
CA TYR A 164 24.89 6.23 11.90
C TYR A 164 24.37 4.95 11.23
N ALA A 165 23.62 5.10 10.14
CA ALA A 165 23.17 3.97 9.32
C ALA A 165 24.33 3.19 8.67
N PHE A 166 25.35 3.90 8.20
CA PHE A 166 26.52 3.32 7.55
C PHE A 166 27.31 2.40 8.49
N TYR A 167 27.56 2.86 9.72
CA TYR A 167 28.24 2.07 10.74
C TYR A 167 27.31 1.01 11.35
N GLY A 168 26.07 1.40 11.66
CA GLY A 168 25.01 0.50 12.11
C GLY A 168 25.37 -0.33 13.35
N ASN A 169 26.10 0.25 14.31
CA ASN A 169 26.67 -0.47 15.45
C ASN A 169 26.45 0.23 16.81
N ASN A 170 25.70 1.34 16.86
CA ASN A 170 25.36 2.05 18.09
C ASN A 170 23.85 2.18 18.24
N LEU A 171 23.30 1.53 19.28
CA LEU A 171 21.87 1.52 19.59
C LEU A 171 21.31 2.93 19.87
N LYS A 172 22.17 3.87 20.30
CA LYS A 172 21.77 5.25 20.60
C LYS A 172 21.66 6.14 19.37
N ASP A 173 22.25 5.74 18.25
CA ASP A 173 22.35 6.59 17.07
C ASP A 173 21.48 6.09 15.91
N ASP A 174 21.40 4.77 15.74
CA ASP A 174 20.49 4.12 14.82
C ASP A 174 20.08 2.76 15.36
N PHE A 175 18.96 2.73 16.09
CA PHE A 175 18.50 1.53 16.79
C PHE A 175 18.15 0.40 15.82
N TYR A 176 17.33 0.68 14.80
CA TYR A 176 16.94 -0.26 13.76
C TYR A 176 18.16 -0.93 13.12
N THR A 177 19.11 -0.14 12.60
CA THR A 177 20.24 -0.71 11.88
C THR A 177 21.15 -1.49 12.83
N SER A 178 21.30 -1.04 14.08
CA SER A 178 22.17 -1.67 15.07
C SER A 178 21.61 -2.99 15.61
N VAL A 179 20.32 -3.07 15.89
CA VAL A 179 19.66 -4.33 16.30
C VAL A 179 19.69 -5.34 15.15
N ASN A 180 19.41 -4.87 13.93
CA ASN A 180 19.24 -5.73 12.77
C ASN A 180 20.53 -5.94 11.95
N GLN A 181 21.68 -5.46 12.43
CA GLN A 181 22.92 -5.35 11.64
C GLN A 181 23.30 -6.67 10.97
N GLN A 182 23.24 -7.79 11.70
CA GLN A 182 23.57 -9.09 11.16
C GLN A 182 22.63 -9.49 10.02
N GLN A 183 21.30 -9.38 10.23
CA GLN A 183 20.32 -9.77 9.23
C GLN A 183 20.41 -8.87 7.99
N LEU A 184 20.51 -7.56 8.17
CA LEU A 184 20.66 -6.60 7.08
C LEU A 184 21.86 -6.90 6.18
N ASN A 185 22.97 -7.40 6.76
CA ASN A 185 24.19 -7.71 6.02
C ASN A 185 24.22 -9.14 5.42
N THR A 186 23.34 -10.05 5.83
CA THR A 186 23.47 -11.47 5.48
C THR A 186 22.22 -12.08 4.84
N LEU A 187 21.05 -11.50 5.04
CA LEU A 187 19.80 -12.00 4.47
C LEU A 187 19.80 -11.77 2.95
N PRO A 188 19.78 -12.84 2.12
CA PRO A 188 19.74 -12.67 0.69
C PRO A 188 18.33 -12.24 0.24
N ILE A 189 18.27 -11.35 -0.74
CA ILE A 189 17.05 -11.10 -1.49
C ILE A 189 16.81 -12.33 -2.39
N PRO A 190 15.70 -13.07 -2.26
CA PRO A 190 15.42 -14.22 -3.11
C PRO A 190 15.39 -13.83 -4.59
N LYS A 191 15.80 -14.75 -5.46
CA LYS A 191 15.81 -14.49 -6.91
C LYS A 191 14.40 -14.15 -7.39
N GLY A 192 14.26 -13.00 -8.05
CA GLY A 192 12.98 -12.51 -8.58
C GLY A 192 12.13 -11.72 -7.59
N GLN A 193 12.60 -11.53 -6.35
CA GLN A 193 11.98 -10.65 -5.36
C GLN A 193 12.71 -9.31 -5.31
N GLU A 194 11.99 -8.24 -4.97
CA GLU A 194 12.55 -6.89 -4.81
C GLU A 194 13.13 -6.66 -3.40
N SER A 195 12.67 -7.43 -2.42
CA SER A 195 13.12 -7.30 -1.02
C SER A 195 13.06 -8.61 -0.23
N ALA A 196 13.64 -8.60 0.98
CA ALA A 196 13.57 -9.67 1.97
C ALA A 196 13.47 -9.11 3.39
N GLY A 197 13.13 -9.96 4.36
CA GLY A 197 12.93 -9.60 5.77
C GLY A 197 11.46 -9.29 6.08
N GLY A 198 11.13 -9.23 7.37
CA GLY A 198 9.80 -8.83 7.85
C GLY A 198 8.67 -9.54 7.11
N SER A 199 7.66 -8.78 6.69
CA SER A 199 6.51 -9.30 5.93
C SER A 199 6.89 -9.99 4.63
N ALA A 200 7.89 -9.50 3.88
CA ALA A 200 8.30 -10.11 2.61
C ALA A 200 8.81 -11.56 2.80
N SER A 201 9.58 -11.80 3.87
CA SER A 201 10.04 -13.16 4.19
C SER A 201 8.90 -14.06 4.70
N VAL A 202 7.93 -13.51 5.43
CA VAL A 202 6.77 -14.26 5.91
C VAL A 202 5.83 -14.63 4.75
N SER A 203 5.61 -13.71 3.80
CA SER A 203 4.88 -13.98 2.56
C SER A 203 5.57 -15.09 1.77
N ALA A 204 6.88 -15.00 1.57
CA ALA A 204 7.63 -16.03 0.86
C ALA A 204 7.58 -17.40 1.57
N ASN A 205 7.58 -17.45 2.91
CA ASN A 205 7.40 -18.70 3.65
C ASN A 205 5.99 -19.26 3.46
N THR A 206 4.98 -18.40 3.54
CA THR A 206 3.57 -18.80 3.38
C THR A 206 3.32 -19.31 1.96
N ASP A 207 3.80 -18.61 0.92
CA ASP A 207 3.71 -19.04 -0.48
C ASP A 207 4.34 -20.43 -0.68
N LYS A 208 5.47 -20.69 -0.01
CA LYS A 208 6.12 -21.99 -0.04
C LYS A 208 5.25 -23.07 0.64
N GLU A 209 4.67 -22.78 1.80
CA GLU A 209 3.78 -23.71 2.52
C GLU A 209 2.53 -24.04 1.69
N LEU A 210 1.94 -23.05 1.05
CA LEU A 210 0.81 -23.21 0.13
C LEU A 210 1.20 -24.06 -1.07
N LYS A 211 2.37 -23.81 -1.66
CA LYS A 211 2.90 -24.61 -2.77
C LYS A 211 3.18 -26.06 -2.37
N ASP A 212 3.75 -26.28 -1.20
CA ASP A 212 4.03 -27.62 -0.67
C ASP A 212 2.71 -28.39 -0.42
N LEU A 213 1.69 -27.71 0.14
CA LEU A 213 0.33 -28.23 0.29
C LEU A 213 -0.27 -28.68 -1.05
N ILE A 214 -0.27 -27.79 -2.04
CA ILE A 214 -0.81 -28.07 -3.38
C ILE A 214 -0.03 -29.22 -4.01
N THR A 215 1.30 -29.17 -4.00
CA THR A 215 2.18 -30.19 -4.60
C THR A 215 1.98 -31.57 -3.96
N GLU A 216 1.78 -31.65 -2.65
CA GLU A 216 1.43 -32.90 -1.96
C GLU A 216 0.09 -33.46 -2.44
N LEU A 217 -0.93 -32.60 -2.60
CA LEU A 217 -2.26 -33.00 -3.09
C LEU A 217 -2.19 -33.57 -4.51
N ILE A 218 -1.39 -32.96 -5.39
CA ILE A 218 -1.18 -33.45 -6.76
C ILE A 218 -0.42 -34.79 -6.75
N ASN A 219 0.66 -34.89 -5.98
CA ASN A 219 1.58 -36.03 -6.07
C ASN A 219 1.11 -37.29 -5.35
N ASN A 220 0.17 -37.20 -4.41
CA ASN A 220 -0.25 -38.35 -3.61
C ASN A 220 -1.12 -39.38 -4.37
N LYS A 221 -1.54 -39.05 -5.61
CA LYS A 221 -2.34 -39.91 -6.52
C LYS A 221 -3.60 -40.50 -5.87
N LYS A 222 -4.16 -39.82 -4.88
CA LYS A 222 -5.43 -40.22 -4.27
C LYS A 222 -6.58 -39.84 -5.20
N GLU A 223 -7.59 -40.70 -5.23
CA GLU A 223 -8.88 -40.35 -5.80
C GLU A 223 -9.65 -39.50 -4.80
N TYR A 224 -10.08 -38.33 -5.25
CA TYR A 224 -10.86 -37.39 -4.45
C TYR A 224 -12.33 -37.41 -4.88
N ALA A 225 -13.23 -37.24 -3.92
CA ALA A 225 -14.65 -37.19 -4.22
C ALA A 225 -14.96 -35.99 -5.15
N LYS A 226 -15.85 -36.18 -6.11
CA LYS A 226 -16.25 -35.11 -7.03
C LYS A 226 -16.81 -33.90 -6.27
N GLY A 227 -16.27 -32.71 -6.54
CA GLY A 227 -16.65 -31.47 -5.87
C GLY A 227 -15.98 -31.22 -4.50
N SER A 228 -15.11 -32.13 -4.04
CA SER A 228 -14.28 -31.89 -2.85
C SER A 228 -13.28 -30.77 -3.06
N ILE A 229 -12.78 -30.20 -1.96
CA ILE A 229 -11.74 -29.17 -1.93
C ILE A 229 -10.51 -29.66 -2.71
N GLU A 230 -10.06 -30.87 -2.41
CA GLU A 230 -8.86 -31.46 -2.98
C GLU A 230 -8.99 -31.71 -4.49
N GLN A 231 -10.16 -32.18 -4.96
CA GLN A 231 -10.41 -32.35 -6.39
C GLN A 231 -10.39 -31.01 -7.13
N LYS A 232 -11.04 -29.97 -6.59
CA LYS A 232 -11.05 -28.64 -7.23
C LYS A 232 -9.66 -28.05 -7.32
N ILE A 233 -8.87 -28.12 -6.25
CA ILE A 233 -7.48 -27.63 -6.22
C ILE A 233 -6.64 -28.37 -7.26
N ARG A 234 -6.70 -29.71 -7.27
CA ARG A 234 -5.94 -30.52 -8.23
C ARG A 234 -6.28 -30.17 -9.68
N ASP A 235 -7.56 -30.17 -10.00
CA ASP A 235 -8.01 -30.01 -11.38
C ASP A 235 -7.75 -28.57 -11.90
N LEU A 236 -7.89 -27.55 -11.04
CA LEU A 236 -7.53 -26.18 -11.41
C LEU A 236 -6.01 -26.04 -11.65
N TYR A 237 -5.20 -26.62 -10.76
CA TYR A 237 -3.74 -26.63 -10.89
C TYR A 237 -3.32 -27.31 -12.21
N GLU A 238 -3.80 -28.53 -12.46
CA GLU A 238 -3.41 -29.31 -13.64
C GLU A 238 -3.85 -28.64 -14.95
N THR A 239 -5.05 -28.04 -14.98
CA THR A 239 -5.52 -27.33 -16.18
C THR A 239 -4.73 -26.04 -16.43
N CYS A 240 -4.26 -25.35 -15.39
CA CYS A 240 -3.37 -24.19 -15.51
C CYS A 240 -2.01 -24.57 -16.11
N GLU A 241 -1.44 -25.69 -15.65
CA GLU A 241 -0.14 -26.21 -16.09
C GLU A 241 -0.17 -26.86 -17.49
N ASP A 242 -1.35 -27.14 -18.07
CA ASP A 242 -1.50 -27.56 -19.47
C ASP A 242 -1.31 -26.39 -20.46
N ARG A 243 -0.07 -25.91 -20.51
CA ARG A 243 0.34 -24.79 -21.39
C ARG A 243 0.26 -25.15 -22.86
N GLU A 244 0.45 -26.42 -23.23
CA GLU A 244 0.37 -26.85 -24.63
C GLU A 244 -1.03 -26.61 -25.20
N THR A 245 -2.07 -27.01 -24.46
CA THR A 245 -3.46 -26.76 -24.86
C THR A 245 -3.75 -25.26 -24.91
N ARG A 246 -3.36 -24.51 -23.86
CA ARG A 246 -3.55 -23.05 -23.81
C ARG A 246 -2.92 -22.32 -24.99
N ASP A 247 -1.67 -22.65 -25.31
CA ASP A 247 -0.94 -22.03 -26.43
C ASP A 247 -1.56 -22.36 -27.79
N LYS A 248 -2.06 -23.58 -27.96
CA LYS A 248 -2.78 -24.02 -29.17
C LYS A 248 -4.15 -23.36 -29.32
N GLU A 249 -4.81 -23.06 -28.22
CA GLU A 249 -6.10 -22.36 -28.21
C GLU A 249 -5.94 -20.87 -28.52
N GLY A 250 -4.89 -20.22 -28.03
CA GLY A 250 -4.64 -18.79 -28.27
C GLY A 250 -5.83 -17.96 -27.81
N ILE A 251 -6.34 -17.09 -28.68
CA ILE A 251 -7.49 -16.22 -28.37
C ILE A 251 -8.86 -16.90 -28.54
N LYS A 252 -8.92 -18.14 -29.02
CA LYS A 252 -10.20 -18.82 -29.33
C LYS A 252 -11.22 -18.79 -28.19
N PRO A 253 -10.85 -18.94 -26.90
CA PRO A 253 -11.82 -18.90 -25.80
C PRO A 253 -12.59 -17.57 -25.70
N LEU A 254 -11.97 -16.45 -26.07
CA LEU A 254 -12.62 -15.13 -26.08
C LEU A 254 -13.45 -14.84 -27.33
N LYS A 255 -13.22 -15.57 -28.42
CA LYS A 255 -13.74 -15.22 -29.75
C LYS A 255 -15.26 -15.05 -29.78
N LYS A 256 -16.02 -15.90 -29.06
CA LYS A 256 -17.49 -15.82 -29.07
C LYS A 256 -18.02 -14.52 -28.45
N TYR A 257 -17.28 -13.91 -27.52
CA TYR A 257 -17.65 -12.63 -26.89
C TYR A 257 -17.24 -11.46 -27.77
N LEU A 258 -16.03 -11.49 -28.32
CA LEU A 258 -15.55 -10.51 -29.31
C LEU A 258 -16.47 -10.46 -30.53
N ASP A 259 -16.85 -11.61 -31.09
CA ASP A 259 -17.78 -11.71 -32.21
C ASP A 259 -19.19 -11.18 -31.87
N ALA A 260 -19.60 -11.22 -30.60
CA ALA A 260 -20.88 -10.66 -30.16
C ALA A 260 -20.81 -9.13 -30.06
N VAL A 261 -19.70 -8.59 -29.55
CA VAL A 261 -19.44 -7.15 -29.51
C VAL A 261 -19.36 -6.56 -30.91
N ASP A 262 -18.64 -7.20 -31.84
CA ASP A 262 -18.50 -6.70 -33.21
C ASP A 262 -19.83 -6.64 -33.97
N LYS A 263 -20.75 -7.57 -33.68
CA LYS A 263 -22.08 -7.65 -34.30
C LYS A 263 -23.11 -6.68 -33.72
N ALA A 264 -22.80 -6.02 -32.60
CA ALA A 264 -23.72 -5.07 -32.01
C ALA A 264 -23.83 -3.80 -32.89
N ASP A 265 -25.06 -3.52 -33.33
CA ASP A 265 -25.42 -2.35 -34.14
C ASP A 265 -26.12 -1.26 -33.29
N SER A 266 -26.32 -1.50 -31.99
CA SER A 266 -26.87 -0.57 -31.02
C SER A 266 -26.30 -0.79 -29.62
N PHE A 267 -26.49 0.17 -28.70
CA PHE A 267 -26.14 -0.03 -27.29
C PHE A 267 -26.93 -1.15 -26.63
N SER A 268 -28.20 -1.36 -27.02
CA SER A 268 -29.00 -2.48 -26.49
C SER A 268 -28.37 -3.83 -26.85
N GLU A 269 -27.90 -3.99 -28.08
CA GLU A 269 -27.20 -5.20 -28.53
C GLU A 269 -25.80 -5.33 -27.91
N LEU A 270 -25.07 -4.22 -27.75
CA LEU A 270 -23.77 -4.22 -27.07
C LEU A 270 -23.94 -4.66 -25.61
N ASN A 271 -24.89 -4.07 -24.89
CA ASN A 271 -25.23 -4.44 -23.52
C ASN A 271 -25.62 -5.91 -23.41
N ALA A 272 -26.36 -6.45 -24.37
CA ALA A 272 -26.70 -7.87 -24.38
C ALA A 272 -25.46 -8.76 -24.57
N ALA A 273 -24.50 -8.34 -25.40
CA ALA A 273 -23.22 -9.02 -25.58
C ALA A 273 -22.40 -9.00 -24.29
N ILE A 274 -22.31 -7.85 -23.63
CA ILE A 274 -21.60 -7.66 -22.36
C ILE A 274 -22.28 -8.46 -21.24
N ALA A 275 -23.60 -8.40 -21.12
CA ALA A 275 -24.33 -9.13 -20.08
C ALA A 275 -24.11 -10.64 -20.20
N ARG A 276 -24.04 -11.16 -21.44
CA ARG A 276 -23.66 -12.55 -21.68
C ARG A 276 -22.22 -12.83 -21.24
N ALA A 277 -21.28 -11.95 -21.56
CA ALA A 277 -19.89 -12.11 -21.14
C ALA A 277 -19.78 -12.11 -19.61
N VAL A 278 -20.49 -11.22 -18.91
CA VAL A 278 -20.54 -11.15 -17.44
C VAL A 278 -21.15 -12.41 -16.81
N ASP A 279 -22.23 -12.97 -17.38
CA ASP A 279 -22.83 -14.21 -16.85
C ASP A 279 -21.90 -15.42 -16.97
N GLU A 280 -21.09 -15.49 -18.04
CA GLU A 280 -20.21 -16.62 -18.34
C GLU A 280 -18.77 -16.44 -17.81
N LEU A 281 -18.29 -15.20 -17.63
CA LEU A 281 -16.91 -14.87 -17.26
C LEU A 281 -16.77 -14.03 -15.98
N GLY A 282 -17.87 -13.52 -15.41
CA GLY A 282 -17.85 -12.64 -14.24
C GLY A 282 -17.67 -11.15 -14.56
N MET A 283 -17.64 -10.32 -13.51
CA MET A 283 -17.69 -8.86 -13.60
C MET A 283 -16.52 -8.22 -14.41
N TYR A 284 -15.36 -8.87 -14.48
CA TYR A 284 -14.23 -8.37 -15.28
C TYR A 284 -14.49 -8.37 -16.79
N ALA A 285 -15.57 -9.01 -17.25
CA ALA A 285 -16.04 -8.91 -18.62
C ALA A 285 -16.97 -7.71 -18.88
N ASN A 286 -17.07 -6.76 -17.93
CA ASN A 286 -17.82 -5.53 -18.10
C ASN A 286 -16.87 -4.34 -18.32
N GLY A 287 -16.63 -3.97 -19.57
CA GLY A 287 -15.80 -2.83 -19.95
C GLY A 287 -16.50 -1.47 -19.88
N LEU A 288 -17.80 -1.41 -19.54
CA LEU A 288 -18.54 -0.15 -19.39
C LEU A 288 -18.50 0.34 -17.94
N PHE A 289 -18.80 -0.54 -17.00
CA PHE A 289 -18.89 -0.21 -15.58
C PHE A 289 -18.32 -1.36 -14.76
N LEU A 290 -17.01 -1.37 -14.51
CA LEU A 290 -16.49 -2.24 -13.48
C LEU A 290 -17.16 -1.84 -12.16
N SER A 291 -17.70 -2.82 -11.44
CA SER A 291 -18.49 -2.54 -10.25
C SER A 291 -18.23 -3.53 -9.14
N ILE A 292 -18.19 -3.02 -7.91
CA ILE A 292 -17.79 -3.80 -6.74
C ILE A 292 -18.80 -3.50 -5.62
N PRO A 293 -19.46 -4.53 -5.05
CA PRO A 293 -20.27 -4.34 -3.86
C PRO A 293 -19.40 -3.85 -2.70
N THR A 294 -19.84 -2.79 -2.05
CA THR A 294 -19.19 -2.20 -0.88
C THR A 294 -20.24 -1.93 0.20
N THR A 295 -19.80 -1.67 1.43
CA THR A 295 -20.65 -1.17 2.50
C THR A 295 -20.92 0.33 2.28
N ASP A 296 -22.14 0.79 2.50
CA ASP A 296 -22.47 2.22 2.40
C ASP A 296 -21.71 3.01 3.48
N LEU A 297 -21.09 4.12 3.10
CA LEU A 297 -20.30 4.94 4.01
C LEU A 297 -21.17 5.64 5.07
N THR A 298 -22.45 5.87 4.80
CA THR A 298 -23.38 6.58 5.70
C THR A 298 -24.38 5.67 6.42
N ASP A 299 -24.57 4.44 5.90
CA ASP A 299 -25.35 3.37 6.53
C ASP A 299 -24.64 2.02 6.40
N SER A 300 -23.75 1.74 7.34
CA SER A 300 -22.92 0.55 7.41
C SER A 300 -23.69 -0.77 7.51
N THR A 301 -25.02 -0.73 7.63
CA THR A 301 -25.87 -1.93 7.63
C THR A 301 -26.28 -2.37 6.23
N VAL A 302 -26.11 -1.53 5.22
CA VAL A 302 -26.49 -1.82 3.83
C VAL A 302 -25.28 -1.84 2.91
N LYS A 303 -25.41 -2.57 1.80
CA LYS A 303 -24.42 -2.57 0.73
C LYS A 303 -24.89 -1.69 -0.42
N VAL A 304 -23.94 -1.02 -1.03
CA VAL A 304 -24.09 -0.28 -2.30
C VAL A 304 -23.12 -0.83 -3.32
N LEU A 305 -23.30 -0.41 -4.56
CA LEU A 305 -22.40 -0.77 -5.65
C LEU A 305 -21.49 0.41 -5.99
N GLN A 306 -20.19 0.26 -5.78
CA GLN A 306 -19.20 1.25 -6.23
C GLN A 306 -18.98 1.03 -7.73
N LEU A 307 -19.24 2.05 -8.54
CA LEU A 307 -18.98 2.06 -9.97
C LEU A 307 -17.61 2.68 -10.24
N MET A 308 -16.84 2.00 -11.08
CA MET A 308 -15.58 2.48 -11.63
C MET A 308 -15.78 2.79 -13.11
N THR A 309 -15.42 3.99 -13.51
CA THR A 309 -15.35 4.38 -14.92
C THR A 309 -14.02 3.98 -15.52
N PRO A 310 -13.93 3.85 -16.86
CA PRO A 310 -12.64 3.86 -17.53
C PRO A 310 -11.84 5.08 -17.08
N ALA A 311 -10.55 4.88 -16.86
CA ALA A 311 -9.67 5.90 -16.31
C ALA A 311 -8.63 6.30 -17.39
N SER A 312 -8.15 7.54 -17.35
CA SER A 312 -7.16 8.03 -18.34
C SER A 312 -5.76 7.51 -18.02
N GLU A 313 -5.09 6.87 -18.97
CA GLU A 313 -3.74 6.33 -18.76
C GLU A 313 -2.66 7.45 -18.68
N LEU A 314 -2.93 8.63 -19.23
CA LEU A 314 -2.04 9.79 -19.21
C LEU A 314 -2.61 10.94 -18.36
N PRO A 315 -1.74 11.78 -17.75
CA PRO A 315 -2.10 13.13 -17.33
C PRO A 315 -2.66 13.95 -18.50
N GLU A 316 -3.52 14.92 -18.20
CA GLU A 316 -4.19 15.76 -19.21
C GLU A 316 -3.18 16.39 -20.19
N GLU A 317 -2.06 16.92 -19.69
CA GLU A 317 -1.10 17.68 -20.48
C GLU A 317 -0.33 16.80 -21.49
N GLU A 318 -0.16 15.51 -21.19
CA GLU A 318 0.51 14.58 -22.09
C GLU A 318 -0.37 14.24 -23.32
N TYR A 319 -1.69 14.43 -23.23
CA TYR A 319 -2.58 14.33 -24.40
C TYR A 319 -2.49 15.55 -25.34
N ASP A 320 -1.89 16.66 -24.90
CA ASP A 320 -1.65 17.86 -25.72
C ASP A 320 -0.32 17.81 -26.50
N ASP A 321 0.50 16.78 -26.31
CA ASP A 321 1.74 16.55 -27.05
C ASP A 321 1.69 15.25 -27.89
N PRO A 322 1.05 15.26 -29.08
CA PRO A 322 1.01 14.10 -29.98
C PRO A 322 2.39 13.61 -30.44
N ASP A 323 3.41 14.46 -30.36
CA ASP A 323 4.78 14.11 -30.70
C ASP A 323 5.58 13.53 -29.53
N GLY A 324 5.05 13.69 -28.32
CA GLY A 324 5.58 13.20 -27.06
C GLY A 324 5.71 11.69 -27.01
N LYS A 325 6.71 11.22 -26.26
CA LYS A 325 6.99 9.79 -26.10
C LYS A 325 5.84 9.05 -25.41
N ALA A 326 5.18 9.69 -24.43
CA ALA A 326 4.10 9.09 -23.66
C ALA A 326 2.84 8.90 -24.52
N TYR A 327 2.42 9.94 -25.26
CA TYR A 327 1.32 9.87 -26.21
C TYR A 327 1.51 8.75 -27.25
N LYS A 328 2.66 8.74 -27.94
CA LYS A 328 2.97 7.75 -28.98
C LYS A 328 2.95 6.33 -28.42
N LYS A 329 3.58 6.13 -27.26
CA LYS A 329 3.60 4.83 -26.59
C LYS A 329 2.19 4.34 -26.25
N HIS A 330 1.36 5.17 -25.63
CA HIS A 330 0.00 4.78 -25.25
C HIS A 330 -0.89 4.47 -26.47
N LYS A 331 -0.81 5.31 -27.51
CA LYS A 331 -1.52 5.06 -28.77
C LYS A 331 -1.07 3.75 -29.44
N ASP A 332 0.23 3.47 -29.44
CA ASP A 332 0.77 2.21 -29.98
C ASP A 332 0.27 1.01 -29.17
N GLU A 333 0.24 1.10 -27.84
CA GLU A 333 -0.31 0.06 -26.95
C GLU A 333 -1.80 -0.19 -27.22
N LEU A 334 -2.62 0.86 -27.36
CA LEU A 334 -4.05 0.73 -27.71
C LEU A 334 -4.23 0.07 -29.09
N THR A 335 -3.45 0.50 -30.08
CA THR A 335 -3.47 -0.07 -31.44
C THR A 335 -3.12 -1.56 -31.42
N GLU A 336 -2.13 -1.92 -30.61
CA GLU A 336 -1.67 -3.30 -30.45
C GLU A 336 -2.72 -4.20 -29.78
N LYS A 337 -3.38 -3.71 -28.73
CA LYS A 337 -4.51 -4.41 -28.07
C LYS A 337 -5.67 -4.65 -29.05
N LEU A 338 -6.06 -3.62 -29.79
CA LEU A 338 -7.15 -3.71 -30.77
C LEU A 338 -6.82 -4.65 -31.93
N THR A 339 -5.55 -4.67 -32.37
CA THR A 339 -5.08 -5.64 -33.37
C THR A 339 -5.11 -7.07 -32.81
N ALA A 340 -4.74 -7.26 -31.53
CA ALA A 340 -4.72 -8.58 -30.89
C ALA A 340 -6.12 -9.22 -30.79
N VAL A 341 -7.16 -8.40 -30.62
CA VAL A 341 -8.57 -8.85 -30.62
C VAL A 341 -9.17 -9.00 -32.04
N GLY A 342 -8.36 -8.82 -33.09
CA GLY A 342 -8.73 -9.14 -34.46
C GLY A 342 -9.11 -7.94 -35.34
N GLU A 343 -8.94 -6.70 -34.88
CA GLU A 343 -9.13 -5.55 -35.75
C GLU A 343 -8.02 -5.46 -36.82
N LYS A 344 -8.36 -4.90 -37.98
CA LYS A 344 -7.35 -4.52 -38.98
C LYS A 344 -6.55 -3.34 -38.45
N LYS A 345 -5.27 -3.29 -38.79
CA LYS A 345 -4.36 -2.25 -38.30
C LYS A 345 -4.89 -0.83 -38.53
N GLU A 346 -5.43 -0.54 -39.71
CA GLU A 346 -5.96 0.78 -40.04
C GLU A 346 -7.22 1.15 -39.22
N ASP A 347 -8.01 0.15 -38.84
CA ASP A 347 -9.18 0.33 -37.97
C ASP A 347 -8.73 0.51 -36.51
N ALA A 348 -7.79 -0.32 -36.05
CA ALA A 348 -7.19 -0.24 -34.73
C ALA A 348 -6.54 1.12 -34.46
N GLU A 349 -5.77 1.67 -35.40
CA GLU A 349 -5.13 3.00 -35.27
C GLU A 349 -6.18 4.12 -35.14
N ARG A 350 -7.28 4.02 -35.89
CA ARG A 350 -8.38 5.00 -35.84
C ARG A 350 -9.16 4.89 -34.53
N HIS A 351 -9.43 3.68 -34.07
CA HIS A 351 -10.12 3.44 -32.80
C HIS A 351 -9.26 3.84 -31.60
N ALA A 352 -7.96 3.55 -31.61
CA ALA A 352 -7.00 4.04 -30.62
C ALA A 352 -7.03 5.58 -30.52
N GLU A 353 -7.02 6.29 -31.65
CA GLU A 353 -7.14 7.75 -31.67
C GLU A 353 -8.46 8.27 -31.08
N ASN A 354 -9.56 7.53 -31.24
CA ASN A 354 -10.84 7.88 -30.61
C ASN A 354 -10.83 7.64 -29.10
N ILE A 355 -10.16 6.57 -28.63
CA ILE A 355 -9.95 6.31 -27.20
C ILE A 355 -9.08 7.42 -26.58
N MET A 356 -7.99 7.83 -27.23
CA MET A 356 -7.15 8.94 -26.75
C MET A 356 -7.95 10.24 -26.53
N LYS A 357 -8.88 10.57 -27.44
CA LYS A 357 -9.76 11.74 -27.29
C LYS A 357 -10.76 11.58 -26.14
N PHE A 358 -11.26 10.38 -25.96
CA PHE A 358 -12.17 10.05 -24.87
C PHE A 358 -11.47 10.16 -23.52
N GLU A 359 -10.31 9.53 -23.36
CA GLU A 359 -9.52 9.57 -22.12
C GLU A 359 -9.06 10.99 -21.79
N LYS A 360 -8.63 11.79 -22.79
CA LYS A 360 -8.32 13.20 -22.59
C LYS A 360 -9.50 13.97 -21.98
N SER A 361 -10.71 13.70 -22.46
CA SER A 361 -11.93 14.32 -21.93
C SER A 361 -12.15 13.95 -20.47
N LEU A 362 -11.88 12.70 -20.09
CA LEU A 362 -11.99 12.25 -18.71
C LEU A 362 -10.89 12.85 -17.82
N ALA A 363 -9.65 12.92 -18.29
CA ALA A 363 -8.52 13.51 -17.56
C ALA A 363 -8.80 14.97 -17.20
N ALA A 364 -9.33 15.75 -18.15
CA ALA A 364 -9.71 17.15 -17.96
C ALA A 364 -10.92 17.35 -16.99
N HIS A 365 -11.59 16.28 -16.59
CA HIS A 365 -12.75 16.30 -15.70
C HIS A 365 -12.55 15.47 -14.44
N MET A 366 -11.32 15.25 -14.01
CA MET A 366 -11.04 14.70 -12.69
C MET A 366 -11.12 15.80 -11.63
N SER A 367 -11.70 15.46 -10.47
CA SER A 367 -11.71 16.33 -9.30
C SER A 367 -10.31 16.40 -8.71
N GLU A 368 -9.92 17.60 -8.28
CA GLU A 368 -8.78 17.73 -7.39
C GLU A 368 -9.08 16.98 -6.08
N GLN A 369 -8.05 16.36 -5.52
CA GLN A 369 -8.14 15.71 -4.23
C GLN A 369 -8.59 16.70 -3.15
N ASP A 370 -9.47 16.25 -2.26
CA ASP A 370 -9.94 17.04 -1.13
C ASP A 370 -9.27 16.60 0.16
N ASP A 371 -8.45 17.50 0.69
CA ASP A 371 -7.69 17.27 1.91
C ASP A 371 -8.25 18.05 3.11
N SER A 372 -9.51 18.53 3.02
CA SER A 372 -10.15 19.31 4.10
C SER A 372 -10.47 18.48 5.35
N GLY A 373 -10.63 17.17 5.17
CA GLY A 373 -11.15 16.26 6.19
C GLY A 373 -12.64 16.46 6.50
N GLU A 374 -13.36 17.23 5.66
CA GLU A 374 -14.80 17.42 5.81
C GLU A 374 -15.56 16.22 5.24
N ILE A 375 -16.53 15.72 6.02
CA ILE A 375 -17.42 14.66 5.54
C ILE A 375 -18.30 15.23 4.43
N LYS A 376 -18.12 14.72 3.21
CA LYS A 376 -18.92 15.09 2.05
C LYS A 376 -20.21 14.28 1.98
N GLU A 377 -21.27 14.95 1.54
CA GLU A 377 -22.53 14.28 1.21
C GLU A 377 -22.29 13.31 0.04
N GLN A 378 -22.83 12.10 0.16
CA GLN A 378 -22.71 11.07 -0.86
C GLN A 378 -23.83 11.22 -1.89
N LYS A 379 -23.46 11.30 -3.17
CA LYS A 379 -24.43 11.30 -4.27
C LYS A 379 -24.69 9.89 -4.76
N TYR A 380 -25.92 9.45 -4.58
CA TYR A 380 -26.36 8.13 -5.02
C TYR A 380 -26.96 8.17 -6.43
N TYR A 381 -26.57 7.17 -7.20
CA TYR A 381 -27.15 6.85 -8.49
C TYR A 381 -28.02 5.60 -8.38
N THR A 382 -29.02 5.51 -9.26
CA THR A 382 -29.91 4.36 -9.43
C THR A 382 -29.98 4.00 -10.92
N PRO A 383 -30.40 2.78 -11.28
CA PRO A 383 -30.64 2.44 -12.68
C PRO A 383 -31.50 3.48 -13.41
N GLU A 384 -32.56 3.98 -12.75
CA GLU A 384 -33.42 5.03 -13.30
C GLU A 384 -32.68 6.36 -13.54
N SER A 385 -31.80 6.79 -12.61
CA SER A 385 -31.03 8.02 -12.83
C SER A 385 -30.00 7.86 -13.93
N LEU A 386 -29.40 6.67 -14.07
CA LEU A 386 -28.45 6.38 -15.14
C LEU A 386 -29.13 6.37 -16.51
N ASP A 387 -30.34 5.81 -16.62
CA ASP A 387 -31.13 5.87 -17.86
C ASP A 387 -31.48 7.31 -18.26
N LYS A 388 -31.73 8.20 -17.28
CA LYS A 388 -31.94 9.64 -17.55
C LYS A 388 -30.67 10.33 -18.04
N MET A 389 -29.51 9.95 -17.52
CA MET A 389 -28.20 10.50 -17.93
C MET A 389 -27.73 9.97 -19.29
N MET A 390 -28.08 8.71 -19.60
CA MET A 390 -27.61 7.98 -20.79
C MET A 390 -28.79 7.37 -21.56
N PRO A 391 -29.71 8.19 -22.12
CA PRO A 391 -30.99 7.71 -22.66
C PRO A 391 -30.87 6.80 -23.88
N HIS A 392 -29.70 6.78 -24.55
CA HIS A 392 -29.42 5.90 -25.69
C HIS A 392 -28.87 4.54 -25.28
N ALA A 393 -28.42 4.41 -24.03
CA ALA A 393 -27.61 3.28 -23.60
C ALA A 393 -28.41 2.20 -22.87
N GLU A 394 -29.67 2.42 -22.49
CA GLU A 394 -30.52 1.42 -21.80
C GLU A 394 -29.81 0.74 -20.61
N ILE A 395 -29.08 1.52 -19.80
CA ILE A 395 -28.23 1.01 -18.72
C ILE A 395 -29.04 0.25 -17.68
N GLY A 396 -30.25 0.68 -17.35
CA GLY A 396 -31.11 -0.03 -16.41
C GLY A 396 -31.45 -1.46 -16.86
N VAL A 397 -31.62 -1.67 -18.17
CA VAL A 397 -31.84 -3.01 -18.75
C VAL A 397 -30.57 -3.84 -18.64
N PHE A 398 -29.42 -3.26 -18.96
CA PHE A 398 -28.12 -3.92 -18.82
C PHE A 398 -27.83 -4.36 -17.38
N LEU A 399 -27.97 -3.45 -16.41
CA LEU A 399 -27.73 -3.74 -14.99
C LEU A 399 -28.65 -4.87 -14.50
N SER A 400 -29.92 -4.85 -14.93
CA SER A 400 -30.87 -5.94 -14.63
C SER A 400 -30.42 -7.28 -15.23
N ALA A 401 -29.90 -7.27 -16.47
CA ALA A 401 -29.44 -8.47 -17.16
C ALA A 401 -28.21 -9.11 -16.49
N ILE A 402 -27.37 -8.32 -15.82
CA ILE A 402 -26.22 -8.84 -15.02
C ILE A 402 -26.59 -9.16 -13.56
N GLY A 403 -27.87 -9.10 -13.19
CA GLY A 403 -28.38 -9.54 -11.89
C GLY A 403 -28.60 -8.45 -10.85
N LEU A 404 -28.48 -7.16 -11.22
CA LEU A 404 -28.73 -6.05 -10.30
C LEU A 404 -30.23 -5.72 -10.19
N ARG A 405 -30.64 -5.31 -8.99
CA ARG A 405 -32.01 -4.85 -8.73
C ARG A 405 -32.23 -3.43 -9.27
N SER A 406 -33.47 -3.12 -9.67
CA SER A 406 -33.83 -1.81 -10.24
C SER A 406 -33.70 -0.64 -9.26
N ASP A 407 -33.65 -0.92 -7.97
CA ASP A 407 -33.50 0.05 -6.87
C ASP A 407 -32.10 0.01 -6.21
N VAL A 408 -31.11 -0.61 -6.87
CA VAL A 408 -29.74 -0.64 -6.35
C VAL A 408 -29.20 0.78 -6.23
N LYS A 409 -28.60 1.09 -5.08
CA LYS A 409 -27.86 2.34 -4.89
C LYS A 409 -26.43 2.16 -5.38
N MET A 410 -25.96 3.12 -6.15
CA MET A 410 -24.63 3.15 -6.73
C MET A 410 -23.90 4.42 -6.30
N LEU A 411 -22.60 4.30 -6.04
CA LEU A 411 -21.67 5.40 -5.83
C LEU A 411 -20.64 5.40 -6.97
N VAL A 412 -19.99 6.55 -7.19
CA VAL A 412 -18.95 6.72 -8.21
C VAL A 412 -17.70 7.28 -7.54
N PHE A 413 -16.52 6.96 -8.06
CA PHE A 413 -15.26 7.41 -7.45
C PHE A 413 -15.07 8.93 -7.59
N ASP A 414 -15.34 9.45 -8.79
CA ASP A 414 -15.24 10.87 -9.09
C ASP A 414 -16.50 11.33 -9.82
N GLU A 415 -17.28 12.21 -9.18
CA GLU A 415 -18.53 12.68 -9.76
C GLU A 415 -18.34 13.48 -11.05
N LYS A 416 -17.28 14.31 -11.13
CA LYS A 416 -17.04 15.15 -12.32
C LYS A 416 -16.63 14.28 -13.51
N GLN A 417 -15.76 13.31 -13.28
CA GLN A 417 -15.32 12.39 -14.32
C GLN A 417 -16.48 11.51 -14.76
N PHE A 418 -17.29 11.01 -13.82
CA PHE A 418 -18.46 10.21 -14.12
C PHE A 418 -19.50 10.98 -14.94
N GLU A 419 -19.81 12.22 -14.56
CA GLU A 419 -20.73 13.07 -15.31
C GLU A 419 -20.24 13.32 -16.73
N GLU A 420 -18.94 13.54 -16.92
CA GLU A 420 -18.35 13.64 -18.26
C GLU A 420 -18.47 12.32 -19.03
N TYR A 421 -18.13 11.19 -18.41
CA TYR A 421 -18.26 9.85 -19.02
C TYR A 421 -19.66 9.59 -19.57
N THR A 422 -20.72 9.92 -18.82
CA THR A 422 -22.10 9.70 -19.28
C THR A 422 -22.46 10.45 -20.58
N LYS A 423 -21.82 11.59 -20.86
CA LYS A 423 -22.07 12.37 -22.09
C LYS A 423 -21.58 11.70 -23.36
N TRP A 424 -20.74 10.66 -23.23
CA TRP A 424 -20.20 9.91 -24.35
C TRP A 424 -21.16 8.82 -24.86
N PHE A 425 -22.18 8.43 -24.08
CA PHE A 425 -23.19 7.44 -24.47
C PHE A 425 -24.18 8.00 -25.51
N LYS A 426 -23.75 8.05 -26.77
CA LYS A 426 -24.49 8.52 -27.95
C LYS A 426 -24.30 7.53 -29.08
N ASP A 427 -25.32 7.29 -29.90
CA ASP A 427 -25.27 6.30 -30.99
C ASP A 427 -24.03 6.44 -31.89
N LYS A 428 -23.62 7.69 -32.18
CA LYS A 428 -22.41 7.99 -32.98
C LYS A 428 -21.09 7.48 -32.36
N ASN A 429 -21.08 7.19 -31.07
CA ASN A 429 -19.92 6.73 -30.31
C ASN A 429 -20.00 5.21 -30.04
N LEU A 430 -20.95 4.47 -30.61
CA LEU A 430 -21.08 3.02 -30.40
C LEU A 430 -19.76 2.26 -30.65
N GLU A 431 -19.06 2.60 -31.74
CA GLU A 431 -17.78 1.96 -32.07
C GLU A 431 -16.69 2.22 -31.01
N LEU A 432 -16.69 3.38 -30.35
CA LEU A 432 -15.77 3.62 -29.21
C LEU A 432 -16.02 2.63 -28.08
N PHE A 433 -17.27 2.41 -27.70
CA PHE A 433 -17.61 1.48 -26.62
C PHE A 433 -17.39 0.02 -27.00
N LYS A 434 -17.57 -0.33 -28.28
CA LYS A 434 -17.16 -1.65 -28.79
C LYS A 434 -15.65 -1.84 -28.66
N SER A 435 -14.83 -0.83 -28.97
CA SER A 435 -13.39 -0.90 -28.78
C SER A 435 -12.98 -0.99 -27.31
N LEU A 436 -13.60 -0.21 -26.42
CA LEU A 436 -13.35 -0.28 -24.97
C LEU A 436 -13.70 -1.66 -24.40
N GLU A 437 -14.85 -2.21 -24.77
CA GLU A 437 -15.27 -3.54 -24.34
C GLU A 437 -14.31 -4.65 -24.83
N LYS A 438 -13.87 -4.58 -26.09
CA LYS A 438 -12.89 -5.55 -26.60
C LYS A 438 -11.55 -5.47 -25.87
N ILE A 439 -11.10 -4.26 -25.52
CA ILE A 439 -9.90 -4.07 -24.70
C ILE A 439 -10.13 -4.66 -23.30
N ALA A 440 -11.27 -4.39 -22.66
CA ALA A 440 -11.60 -4.94 -21.35
C ALA A 440 -11.61 -6.47 -21.34
N LEU A 441 -12.20 -7.11 -22.36
CA LEU A 441 -12.17 -8.57 -22.52
C LEU A 441 -10.75 -9.12 -22.72
N LEU A 442 -9.87 -8.40 -23.43
CA LEU A 442 -8.49 -8.82 -23.58
C LEU A 442 -7.73 -8.68 -22.26
N GLU A 443 -7.81 -7.52 -21.61
CA GLU A 443 -7.06 -7.22 -20.38
C GLU A 443 -7.53 -8.09 -19.21
N GLY A 444 -8.84 -8.27 -19.05
CA GLY A 444 -9.43 -9.08 -17.98
C GLY A 444 -9.10 -10.57 -18.06
N PHE A 445 -8.78 -11.10 -19.25
CA PHE A 445 -8.68 -12.56 -19.45
C PHE A 445 -7.42 -13.03 -20.18
N SER A 446 -6.54 -12.13 -20.67
CA SER A 446 -5.33 -12.51 -21.41
C SER A 446 -4.38 -13.40 -20.62
N SER A 447 -4.30 -13.24 -19.29
CA SER A 447 -3.50 -14.11 -18.39
C SER A 447 -3.97 -15.58 -18.41
N LEU A 448 -5.20 -15.83 -18.84
CA LEU A 448 -5.81 -17.17 -18.93
C LEU A 448 -5.66 -17.82 -20.31
N LEU A 449 -5.18 -17.07 -21.30
CA LEU A 449 -5.03 -17.52 -22.69
C LEU A 449 -3.64 -18.15 -22.92
N SER A 450 -3.12 -18.04 -24.14
CA SER A 450 -1.77 -18.48 -24.50
C SER A 450 -0.69 -17.67 -23.77
N SER A 451 0.49 -18.27 -23.63
CA SER A 451 1.66 -17.68 -22.99
C SER A 451 2.10 -16.36 -23.64
N ASP A 452 1.93 -16.23 -24.96
CA ASP A 452 2.23 -14.99 -25.70
C ASP A 452 1.27 -13.86 -25.32
N LEU A 453 -0.04 -14.14 -25.27
CA LEU A 453 -1.05 -13.15 -24.88
C LEU A 453 -0.93 -12.81 -23.40
N ALA A 454 -0.73 -13.81 -22.54
CA ALA A 454 -0.51 -13.63 -21.12
C ALA A 454 0.76 -12.81 -20.83
N GLY A 455 1.87 -13.10 -21.50
CA GLY A 455 3.13 -12.35 -21.34
C GLY A 455 3.08 -10.91 -21.87
N LYS A 456 2.22 -10.64 -22.85
CA LYS A 456 2.13 -9.33 -23.52
C LYS A 456 1.07 -8.42 -22.93
N PHE A 457 -0.09 -8.97 -22.58
CA PHE A 457 -1.26 -8.21 -22.14
C PHE A 457 -1.73 -8.58 -20.74
N GLY A 458 -1.25 -9.69 -20.17
CA GLY A 458 -1.60 -10.11 -18.81
C GLY A 458 -0.78 -9.35 -17.77
N TYR A 459 -1.46 -8.81 -16.76
CA TYR A 459 -0.83 -8.02 -15.69
C TYR A 459 0.22 -8.80 -14.88
N THR A 460 -0.02 -10.09 -14.65
CA THR A 460 0.85 -10.99 -13.88
C THR A 460 1.71 -11.89 -14.78
N GLY A 461 1.57 -11.76 -16.11
CA GLY A 461 2.21 -12.65 -17.07
C GLY A 461 1.60 -14.06 -17.08
N VAL A 462 2.45 -15.06 -17.31
CA VAL A 462 2.04 -16.48 -17.31
C VAL A 462 1.94 -16.98 -15.87
N GLU A 463 0.71 -17.15 -15.39
CA GLU A 463 0.41 -17.66 -14.06
C GLU A 463 0.81 -19.14 -13.91
N SER A 464 1.37 -19.50 -12.75
CA SER A 464 1.60 -20.90 -12.36
C SER A 464 0.39 -21.48 -11.64
N GLY A 465 0.27 -22.82 -11.64
CA GLY A 465 -0.88 -23.50 -11.03
C GLY A 465 -1.05 -23.19 -9.54
N ASP A 466 0.04 -22.96 -8.80
CA ASP A 466 0.00 -22.57 -7.39
C ASP A 466 -0.59 -21.17 -7.18
N THR A 467 -0.22 -20.20 -8.02
CA THR A 467 -0.81 -18.85 -7.98
C THR A 467 -2.28 -18.89 -8.41
N ALA A 468 -2.61 -19.66 -9.45
CA ALA A 468 -3.99 -19.81 -9.92
C ALA A 468 -4.93 -20.35 -8.83
N VAL A 469 -4.48 -21.35 -8.05
CA VAL A 469 -5.27 -21.89 -6.93
C VAL A 469 -5.46 -20.83 -5.85
N GLN A 470 -4.43 -20.05 -5.53
CA GLN A 470 -4.54 -18.95 -4.56
C GLN A 470 -5.53 -17.87 -5.01
N SER A 471 -5.52 -17.52 -6.31
CA SER A 471 -6.39 -16.52 -6.91
C SER A 471 -7.87 -16.94 -6.93
N TYR A 472 -8.16 -18.18 -7.35
CA TYR A 472 -9.53 -18.62 -7.65
C TYR A 472 -10.19 -19.51 -6.57
N LEU A 473 -9.39 -20.16 -5.72
CA LEU A 473 -9.86 -21.02 -4.64
C LEU A 473 -9.24 -20.64 -3.26
N PRO A 474 -9.22 -19.34 -2.87
CA PRO A 474 -8.55 -18.89 -1.66
C PRO A 474 -9.18 -19.45 -0.38
N GLU A 475 -10.51 -19.65 -0.34
CA GLU A 475 -11.22 -20.18 0.83
C GLU A 475 -10.92 -21.67 1.03
N GLU A 476 -11.00 -22.45 -0.06
CA GLU A 476 -10.64 -23.86 -0.10
C GLU A 476 -9.19 -24.08 0.36
N LEU A 477 -8.25 -23.33 -0.20
CA LEU A 477 -6.84 -23.43 0.17
C LEU A 477 -6.59 -22.92 1.58
N GLY A 478 -7.24 -21.83 2.00
CA GLY A 478 -7.16 -21.28 3.35
C GLY A 478 -7.62 -22.26 4.43
N LYS A 479 -8.66 -23.06 4.14
CA LYS A 479 -9.09 -24.13 5.04
C LYS A 479 -8.00 -25.17 5.27
N LEU A 480 -7.35 -25.63 4.19
CA LEU A 480 -6.26 -26.61 4.28
C LEU A 480 -5.01 -26.03 4.94
N TYR A 481 -4.69 -24.77 4.65
CA TYR A 481 -3.57 -24.04 5.26
C TYR A 481 -3.73 -23.95 6.77
N THR A 482 -4.89 -23.47 7.24
CA THR A 482 -5.13 -23.27 8.67
C THR A 482 -5.21 -24.58 9.44
N ASP A 483 -5.84 -25.61 8.87
CA ASP A 483 -5.85 -26.96 9.49
C ASP A 483 -4.45 -27.52 9.75
N ARG A 484 -3.47 -27.13 8.93
CA ARG A 484 -2.10 -27.65 9.00
C ARG A 484 -1.16 -26.75 9.80
N TYR A 485 -1.22 -25.44 9.59
CA TYR A 485 -0.20 -24.50 10.05
C TYR A 485 -0.65 -23.58 11.19
N PHE A 486 -1.96 -23.49 11.47
CA PHE A 486 -2.48 -22.57 12.50
C PHE A 486 -3.37 -23.27 13.53
N ASN A 487 -2.81 -23.51 14.72
CA ASN A 487 -3.50 -24.23 15.79
C ASN A 487 -4.47 -23.32 16.58
N ALA A 488 -5.48 -23.96 17.21
CA ALA A 488 -6.52 -23.25 17.95
C ALA A 488 -6.03 -22.55 19.25
N ASP A 489 -4.94 -23.01 19.85
CA ASP A 489 -4.39 -22.36 21.04
C ASP A 489 -3.79 -20.99 20.70
N SER A 490 -3.05 -20.90 19.59
CA SER A 490 -2.51 -19.63 19.09
C SER A 490 -3.63 -18.61 18.87
N LYS A 491 -4.74 -19.04 18.26
CA LYS A 491 -5.93 -18.18 18.11
C LYS A 491 -6.43 -17.65 19.45
N ALA A 492 -6.60 -18.51 20.45
CA ALA A 492 -7.08 -18.11 21.77
C ALA A 492 -6.09 -17.22 22.55
N GLU A 493 -4.78 -17.41 22.36
CA GLU A 493 -3.72 -16.58 22.94
C GLU A 493 -3.77 -15.15 22.34
N ILE A 494 -3.94 -15.04 21.03
CA ILE A 494 -4.02 -13.77 20.32
C ILE A 494 -5.35 -13.04 20.63
N GLU A 495 -6.48 -13.76 20.69
CA GLU A 495 -7.76 -13.18 21.11
C GLU A 495 -7.68 -12.49 22.47
N LYS A 496 -7.00 -13.12 23.44
CA LYS A 496 -6.76 -12.52 24.76
C LYS A 496 -5.90 -11.25 24.67
N MET A 497 -4.88 -11.27 23.82
CA MET A 497 -3.99 -10.12 23.60
C MET A 497 -4.75 -8.93 23.00
N VAL A 498 -5.61 -9.17 21.99
CA VAL A 498 -6.44 -8.11 21.41
C VAL A 498 -7.37 -7.49 22.46
N HIS A 499 -8.05 -8.31 23.28
CA HIS A 499 -8.92 -7.78 24.32
C HIS A 499 -8.17 -6.95 25.37
N MET A 500 -6.96 -7.39 25.77
CA MET A 500 -6.10 -6.61 26.67
C MET A 500 -5.74 -5.24 26.10
N MET A 501 -5.51 -5.15 24.79
CA MET A 501 -5.21 -3.88 24.11
C MET A 501 -6.43 -2.98 23.97
N ILE A 502 -7.60 -3.55 23.66
CA ILE A 502 -8.86 -2.80 23.64
C ILE A 502 -9.13 -2.18 25.02
N ASP A 503 -8.97 -2.96 26.09
CA ASP A 503 -9.16 -2.46 27.46
C ASP A 503 -8.12 -1.40 27.81
N THR A 504 -6.87 -1.57 27.39
CA THR A 504 -5.82 -0.56 27.57
C THR A 504 -6.14 0.74 26.82
N PHE A 505 -6.65 0.67 25.59
CA PHE A 505 -7.10 1.85 24.85
C PHE A 505 -8.25 2.58 25.57
N LYS A 506 -9.23 1.84 26.13
CA LYS A 506 -10.33 2.46 26.90
C LYS A 506 -9.81 3.21 28.12
N ASP A 507 -8.88 2.60 28.84
CA ASP A 507 -8.21 3.21 29.99
C ASP A 507 -7.47 4.49 29.59
N ARG A 508 -6.77 4.48 28.45
CA ARG A 508 -6.04 5.65 27.93
C ARG A 508 -6.98 6.77 27.52
N VAL A 509 -7.99 6.49 26.70
CA VAL A 509 -9.01 7.46 26.26
C VAL A 509 -9.65 8.17 27.45
N THR A 510 -9.95 7.44 28.51
CA THR A 510 -10.53 8.01 29.75
C THR A 510 -9.65 9.09 30.37
N ARG A 511 -8.32 8.95 30.27
CA ARG A 511 -7.31 9.86 30.85
C ARG A 511 -6.83 10.97 29.92
N LEU A 512 -7.31 11.05 28.67
CA LEU A 512 -6.90 12.11 27.75
C LEU A 512 -7.42 13.47 28.22
N ASP A 513 -6.55 14.36 28.67
CA ASP A 513 -6.92 15.67 29.20
C ASP A 513 -7.43 16.65 28.12
N TRP A 514 -7.10 16.39 26.86
CA TRP A 514 -7.46 17.25 25.72
C TRP A 514 -8.83 16.91 25.10
N MET A 515 -9.45 15.80 25.49
CA MET A 515 -10.78 15.38 25.02
C MET A 515 -11.86 15.66 26.07
N SER A 516 -13.00 16.19 25.63
CA SER A 516 -14.19 16.34 26.47
C SER A 516 -14.84 14.99 26.82
N ASP A 517 -15.60 14.96 27.92
CA ASP A 517 -16.32 13.75 28.36
C ASP A 517 -17.31 13.23 27.29
N GLU A 518 -17.93 14.13 26.52
CA GLU A 518 -18.81 13.78 25.40
C GLU A 518 -18.05 12.99 24.32
N THR A 519 -16.92 13.52 23.83
CA THR A 519 -16.11 12.86 22.79
C THR A 519 -15.51 11.56 23.30
N LYS A 520 -15.05 11.51 24.57
CA LYS A 520 -14.57 10.28 25.22
C LYS A 520 -15.63 9.20 25.24
N LYS A 521 -16.88 9.54 25.55
CA LYS A 521 -17.98 8.57 25.59
C LYS A 521 -18.23 7.92 24.23
N GLU A 522 -18.18 8.69 23.14
CA GLU A 522 -18.32 8.13 21.80
C GLU A 522 -17.10 7.29 21.38
N ALA A 523 -15.88 7.71 21.74
CA ALA A 523 -14.68 6.91 21.53
C ALA A 523 -14.72 5.56 22.29
N LEU A 524 -15.17 5.56 23.54
CA LEU A 524 -15.38 4.34 24.33
C LEU A 524 -16.43 3.42 23.70
N LYS A 525 -17.56 3.99 23.23
CA LYS A 525 -18.59 3.24 22.52
C LYS A 525 -18.04 2.60 21.23
N LYS A 526 -17.14 3.28 20.53
CA LYS A 526 -16.45 2.75 19.35
C LYS A 526 -15.55 1.57 19.72
N LEU A 527 -14.78 1.66 20.80
CA LEU A 527 -13.99 0.54 21.33
C LEU A 527 -14.87 -0.63 21.80
N ASP A 528 -16.01 -0.37 22.43
CA ASP A 528 -16.96 -1.38 22.90
C ASP A 528 -17.66 -2.16 21.76
N SER A 529 -17.72 -1.58 20.56
CA SER A 529 -18.40 -2.14 19.39
C SER A 529 -17.45 -2.76 18.38
N LEU A 530 -16.15 -2.81 18.67
CA LEU A 530 -15.16 -3.42 17.78
C LEU A 530 -15.46 -4.90 17.53
N THR A 531 -15.51 -5.27 16.26
CA THR A 531 -15.51 -6.68 15.85
C THR A 531 -14.07 -7.12 15.62
N VAL A 532 -13.69 -8.29 16.13
CA VAL A 532 -12.33 -8.83 15.98
C VAL A 532 -12.41 -10.20 15.32
N LEU A 533 -11.66 -10.38 14.23
CA LEU A 533 -11.58 -11.62 13.44
C LEU A 533 -10.14 -12.12 13.42
N ILE A 534 -9.90 -13.35 13.90
CA ILE A 534 -8.54 -13.89 14.09
C ILE A 534 -8.38 -15.25 13.41
N GLY A 535 -7.30 -15.38 12.64
CA GLY A 535 -6.85 -16.56 11.93
C GLY A 535 -7.64 -16.85 10.65
N TYR A 536 -8.93 -17.09 10.80
CA TYR A 536 -9.81 -17.63 9.75
C TYR A 536 -11.28 -17.34 10.03
N PRO A 537 -12.16 -17.40 9.01
CA PRO A 537 -13.60 -17.18 9.18
C PRO A 537 -14.25 -18.21 10.11
N ASP A 538 -15.27 -17.76 10.85
CA ASP A 538 -16.13 -18.67 11.65
C ASP A 538 -16.90 -19.67 10.76
N LYS A 539 -17.19 -19.24 9.52
CA LYS A 539 -17.89 -20.02 8.51
C LYS A 539 -17.19 -19.84 7.16
N TRP A 540 -16.71 -20.95 6.60
CA TRP A 540 -16.10 -20.97 5.28
C TRP A 540 -17.15 -20.84 4.18
N GLU A 541 -16.83 -20.05 3.15
CA GLU A 541 -17.68 -19.81 1.98
C GLU A 541 -16.98 -20.25 0.69
N PHE A 542 -16.90 -21.57 0.52
CA PHE A 542 -16.26 -22.19 -0.64
C PHE A 542 -16.93 -21.80 -1.97
N SER A 543 -16.12 -21.77 -3.03
CA SER A 543 -16.60 -21.48 -4.38
C SER A 543 -17.59 -22.53 -4.85
N ASN A 544 -18.74 -22.09 -5.37
CA ASN A 544 -19.70 -22.99 -6.01
C ASN A 544 -19.34 -23.33 -7.47
N ALA A 545 -18.20 -22.84 -7.97
CA ALA A 545 -17.74 -23.13 -9.32
C ALA A 545 -17.50 -24.63 -9.51
N ARG A 546 -17.92 -25.13 -10.68
CA ARG A 546 -17.61 -26.49 -11.10
C ARG A 546 -16.26 -26.49 -11.82
N ILE A 547 -15.26 -27.08 -11.19
CA ILE A 547 -13.93 -27.28 -11.78
C ILE A 547 -13.90 -28.63 -12.49
N ARG A 548 -13.51 -28.62 -13.77
CA ARG A 548 -13.36 -29.80 -14.63
C ARG A 548 -11.89 -30.11 -14.81
N GLY A 549 -11.47 -31.33 -14.46
CA GLY A 549 -10.11 -31.80 -14.74
C GLY A 549 -9.87 -32.08 -16.23
N LEU A 550 -8.60 -32.32 -16.56
CA LEU A 550 -8.14 -32.61 -17.92
C LEU A 550 -8.84 -33.85 -18.52
N GLU A 551 -9.12 -34.87 -17.71
CA GLU A 551 -9.83 -36.08 -18.14
C GLU A 551 -11.29 -35.82 -18.55
N GLU A 552 -11.94 -34.81 -17.96
CA GLU A 552 -13.27 -34.35 -18.38
C GLU A 552 -13.20 -33.38 -19.58
N GLY A 553 -12.01 -33.06 -20.09
CA GLY A 553 -11.77 -32.06 -21.12
C GLY A 553 -11.97 -30.62 -20.63
N GLY A 554 -11.68 -30.34 -19.35
CA GLY A 554 -11.64 -28.98 -18.83
C GLY A 554 -10.39 -28.22 -19.26
N THR A 555 -10.49 -26.90 -19.37
CA THR A 555 -9.36 -26.00 -19.67
C THR A 555 -9.18 -24.96 -18.58
N TYR A 556 -7.99 -24.32 -18.53
CA TYR A 556 -7.73 -23.28 -17.55
C TYR A 556 -8.72 -22.12 -17.66
N PHE A 557 -8.94 -21.62 -18.89
CA PHE A 557 -9.87 -20.54 -19.16
C PHE A 557 -11.28 -20.87 -18.67
N GLU A 558 -11.79 -22.08 -18.95
CA GLU A 558 -13.13 -22.49 -18.52
C GLU A 558 -13.26 -22.53 -16.99
N ASN A 559 -12.26 -23.09 -16.30
CA ASN A 559 -12.28 -23.23 -14.84
C ASN A 559 -12.16 -21.87 -14.13
N ALA A 560 -11.23 -21.02 -14.57
CA ALA A 560 -11.06 -19.67 -14.02
C ALA A 560 -12.29 -18.79 -14.29
N ALA A 561 -12.84 -18.82 -15.51
CA ALA A 561 -14.08 -18.12 -15.84
C ALA A 561 -15.27 -18.58 -14.99
N ALA A 562 -15.38 -19.89 -14.73
CA ALA A 562 -16.42 -20.43 -13.85
C ALA A 562 -16.29 -19.92 -12.41
N CYS A 563 -15.06 -19.74 -11.90
CA CYS A 563 -14.80 -19.12 -10.60
C CYS A 563 -15.25 -17.66 -10.56
N GLU A 564 -14.87 -16.85 -11.55
CA GLU A 564 -15.28 -15.43 -11.60
C GLU A 564 -16.80 -15.26 -11.79
N ALA A 565 -17.43 -16.08 -12.63
CA ALA A 565 -18.89 -16.08 -12.79
C ALA A 565 -19.61 -16.47 -11.50
N ALA A 566 -19.11 -17.47 -10.76
CA ALA A 566 -19.66 -17.87 -9.46
C ALA A 566 -19.48 -16.76 -8.41
N LYS A 567 -18.32 -16.09 -8.40
CA LYS A 567 -18.04 -14.94 -7.54
C LYS A 567 -18.98 -13.78 -7.81
N HIS A 568 -19.19 -13.42 -9.08
CA HIS A 568 -20.16 -12.40 -9.49
C HIS A 568 -21.57 -12.70 -9.00
N LYS A 569 -22.06 -13.92 -9.24
CA LYS A 569 -23.41 -14.36 -8.80
C LYS A 569 -23.57 -14.24 -7.29
N ARG A 570 -22.58 -14.71 -6.53
CA ARG A 570 -22.57 -14.57 -5.07
C ARG A 570 -22.58 -13.10 -4.64
N GLN A 571 -21.76 -12.27 -5.27
CA GLN A 571 -21.71 -10.82 -4.98
C GLN A 571 -23.07 -10.13 -5.23
N MET A 572 -23.79 -10.50 -6.28
CA MET A 572 -25.14 -9.99 -6.55
C MET A 572 -26.15 -10.46 -5.50
N GLU A 573 -26.07 -11.72 -5.05
CA GLU A 573 -26.89 -12.23 -3.94
C GLU A 573 -26.58 -11.51 -2.62
N GLU A 574 -25.30 -11.33 -2.31
CA GLU A 574 -24.80 -10.65 -1.12
C GLU A 574 -25.22 -9.19 -1.07
N LEU A 575 -25.31 -8.50 -2.21
CA LEU A 575 -25.77 -7.10 -2.30
C LEU A 575 -27.22 -6.93 -1.78
N ASN A 576 -28.01 -8.01 -1.77
CA ASN A 576 -29.37 -8.02 -1.23
C ASN A 576 -29.43 -8.37 0.27
N GLN A 577 -28.28 -8.65 0.89
CA GLN A 577 -28.17 -8.94 2.31
C GLN A 577 -27.59 -7.75 3.07
N PRO A 578 -27.89 -7.61 4.37
CA PRO A 578 -27.18 -6.66 5.22
C PRO A 578 -25.66 -6.83 5.13
N ALA A 579 -24.93 -5.75 5.36
CA ALA A 579 -23.50 -5.84 5.60
C ALA A 579 -23.24 -6.70 6.85
N ASP A 580 -22.28 -7.62 6.75
CA ASP A 580 -21.89 -8.49 7.85
C ASP A 580 -20.50 -8.06 8.35
N PRO A 581 -20.37 -7.43 9.53
CA PRO A 581 -19.08 -7.06 10.09
C PRO A 581 -18.22 -8.29 10.46
N ARG A 582 -18.81 -9.49 10.53
CA ARG A 582 -18.05 -10.73 10.77
C ARG A 582 -17.56 -11.42 9.51
N ARG A 583 -17.82 -10.84 8.32
CA ARG A 583 -17.25 -11.35 7.08
C ARG A 583 -15.73 -11.21 7.10
N PHE A 584 -15.04 -12.31 6.87
CA PHE A 584 -13.58 -12.34 6.77
C PHE A 584 -13.18 -11.95 5.33
N ALA A 585 -12.77 -10.70 5.12
CA ALA A 585 -12.53 -10.14 3.78
C ALA A 585 -11.15 -10.48 3.18
N LEU A 586 -10.27 -11.11 3.95
CA LEU A 586 -8.91 -11.51 3.55
C LEU A 586 -8.80 -13.03 3.47
N SER A 587 -7.94 -13.58 2.59
CA SER A 587 -7.65 -15.01 2.67
C SER A 587 -6.97 -15.34 4.00
N ALA A 588 -7.26 -16.50 4.59
CA ALA A 588 -6.71 -16.87 5.89
C ALA A 588 -5.16 -16.97 5.90
N PHE A 589 -4.54 -17.21 4.74
CA PHE A 589 -3.09 -17.27 4.57
C PHE A 589 -2.46 -15.91 4.21
N MET A 590 -3.23 -14.83 4.10
CA MET A 590 -2.66 -13.53 3.77
C MET A 590 -1.72 -13.04 4.88
N VAL A 591 -0.53 -12.58 4.51
CA VAL A 591 0.44 -11.99 5.44
C VAL A 591 0.17 -10.49 5.53
N ASN A 592 -0.88 -10.13 6.25
CA ASN A 592 -1.26 -8.74 6.49
C ASN A 592 -2.15 -8.64 7.75
N ALA A 593 -2.51 -7.43 8.16
CA ALA A 593 -3.61 -7.14 9.08
C ALA A 593 -4.46 -6.00 8.49
N ALA A 594 -5.68 -5.81 8.99
CA ALA A 594 -6.52 -4.73 8.49
C ALA A 594 -7.56 -4.24 9.50
N ALA A 595 -7.75 -2.92 9.54
CA ALA A 595 -8.85 -2.25 10.21
C ALA A 595 -9.87 -1.72 9.20
N ASN A 596 -11.06 -2.33 9.15
CA ASN A 596 -12.17 -1.84 8.35
C ASN A 596 -12.97 -0.81 9.16
N ARG A 597 -12.74 0.47 8.88
CA ARG A 597 -13.41 1.60 9.54
C ARG A 597 -14.93 1.61 9.29
N ASN A 598 -15.37 1.11 8.13
CA ASN A 598 -16.76 1.12 7.70
C ASN A 598 -17.66 0.06 8.36
N THR A 599 -17.04 -0.93 8.99
CA THR A 599 -17.72 -1.99 9.76
C THR A 599 -17.24 -2.06 11.21
N ASN A 600 -16.29 -1.20 11.58
CA ASN A 600 -15.60 -1.20 12.88
C ASN A 600 -14.99 -2.58 13.21
N THR A 601 -14.25 -3.14 12.26
CA THR A 601 -13.75 -4.53 12.31
C THR A 601 -12.23 -4.59 12.18
N LEU A 602 -11.57 -5.41 13.01
CA LEU A 602 -10.15 -5.74 12.92
C LEU A 602 -9.99 -7.18 12.41
N ILE A 603 -9.10 -7.40 11.44
CA ILE A 603 -8.89 -8.68 10.77
C ILE A 603 -7.41 -9.06 10.82
N PHE A 604 -7.12 -10.22 11.41
CA PHE A 604 -5.77 -10.79 11.53
C PHE A 604 -5.76 -12.21 10.95
N PRO A 605 -5.49 -12.41 9.65
CA PRO A 605 -5.34 -13.74 9.04
C PRO A 605 -4.26 -14.59 9.69
N ALA A 606 -4.38 -15.92 9.61
CA ALA A 606 -3.38 -16.84 10.14
C ALA A 606 -1.99 -16.64 9.51
N GLY A 607 -1.91 -16.18 8.26
CA GLY A 607 -0.65 -15.92 7.56
C GLY A 607 0.26 -14.92 8.27
N ILE A 608 -0.26 -13.86 8.91
CA ILE A 608 0.59 -12.91 9.68
C ILE A 608 0.95 -13.44 11.07
N LEU A 609 0.24 -14.46 11.58
CA LEU A 609 0.36 -14.96 12.95
C LEU A 609 1.47 -16.02 13.08
N GLN A 610 2.66 -15.67 12.58
CA GLN A 610 3.88 -16.46 12.61
C GLN A 610 5.11 -15.54 12.76
N ALA A 611 6.28 -16.13 13.03
CA ALA A 611 7.50 -15.37 13.26
C ALA A 611 7.90 -14.56 12.00
N PRO A 612 8.42 -13.34 12.13
CA PRO A 612 8.84 -12.68 13.39
C PRO A 612 7.72 -11.92 14.11
N PHE A 613 6.49 -11.88 13.57
CA PHE A 613 5.39 -11.15 14.21
C PHE A 613 4.90 -11.88 15.46
N TYR A 614 4.61 -13.17 15.35
CA TYR A 614 4.15 -14.00 16.47
C TYR A 614 4.97 -15.29 16.60
N ASP A 615 5.52 -15.54 17.78
CA ASP A 615 6.12 -16.83 18.12
C ASP A 615 5.58 -17.30 19.47
N ARG A 616 4.88 -18.43 19.46
CA ARG A 616 4.32 -19.06 20.66
C ARG A 616 5.38 -19.40 21.72
N ASN A 617 6.63 -19.57 21.31
CA ASN A 617 7.73 -19.88 22.22
C ASN A 617 8.50 -18.63 22.68
N ALA A 618 8.20 -17.45 22.13
CA ALA A 618 8.79 -16.19 22.56
C ALA A 618 8.15 -15.70 23.87
N SER A 619 8.86 -14.80 24.56
CA SER A 619 8.32 -14.17 25.76
C SER A 619 7.09 -13.31 25.44
N PHE A 620 6.30 -12.98 26.46
CA PHE A 620 5.15 -12.10 26.26
C PHE A 620 5.61 -10.70 25.82
N GLU A 621 6.70 -10.18 26.36
CA GLU A 621 7.32 -8.90 25.99
C GLU A 621 7.76 -8.89 24.52
N GLN A 622 8.33 -9.98 24.02
CA GLN A 622 8.70 -10.11 22.61
C GLN A 622 7.48 -10.10 21.70
N ASN A 623 6.46 -10.91 22.01
CA ASN A 623 5.21 -10.91 21.23
C ASN A 623 4.49 -9.56 21.34
N LEU A 624 4.55 -8.88 22.48
CA LEU A 624 3.98 -7.55 22.69
C LEU A 624 4.68 -6.50 21.82
N GLY A 625 6.01 -6.59 21.67
CA GLY A 625 6.80 -5.72 20.80
C GLY A 625 6.64 -6.02 19.30
N ALA A 626 6.23 -7.23 18.93
CA ALA A 626 5.98 -7.62 17.55
C ALA A 626 4.48 -7.59 17.23
N ILE A 627 3.79 -8.74 17.17
CA ILE A 627 2.35 -8.82 16.82
C ILE A 627 1.47 -7.94 17.72
N GLY A 628 1.84 -7.73 18.98
CA GLY A 628 1.08 -6.87 19.86
C GLY A 628 1.08 -5.41 19.41
N SER A 629 2.21 -4.90 18.93
CA SER A 629 2.29 -3.57 18.34
C SER A 629 1.45 -3.46 17.07
N THR A 630 1.42 -4.52 16.24
CA THR A 630 0.56 -4.60 15.04
C THR A 630 -0.92 -4.60 15.41
N ILE A 631 -1.35 -5.39 16.40
CA ILE A 631 -2.74 -5.39 16.86
C ILE A 631 -3.16 -4.01 17.36
N ALA A 632 -2.32 -3.38 18.18
CA ALA A 632 -2.61 -2.05 18.72
C ALA A 632 -2.56 -0.95 17.64
N HIS A 633 -1.74 -1.14 16.60
CA HIS A 633 -1.74 -0.31 15.39
C HIS A 633 -3.10 -0.38 14.68
N GLU A 634 -3.65 -1.58 14.45
CA GLU A 634 -4.99 -1.73 13.84
C GLU A 634 -6.12 -1.13 14.71
N ILE A 635 -6.02 -1.22 16.05
CA ILE A 635 -6.96 -0.53 16.94
C ILE A 635 -6.85 1.00 16.76
N THR A 636 -5.63 1.51 16.57
CA THR A 636 -5.39 2.95 16.36
C THR A 636 -5.96 3.44 15.02
N HIS A 637 -5.98 2.60 13.97
CA HIS A 637 -6.58 2.96 12.68
C HIS A 637 -8.06 3.31 12.76
N ILE A 638 -8.74 2.83 13.79
CA ILE A 638 -10.12 3.17 14.08
C ILE A 638 -10.24 4.62 14.58
N PHE A 639 -9.14 5.25 14.99
CA PHE A 639 -9.10 6.60 15.54
C PHE A 639 -8.18 7.57 14.78
N ASP A 640 -7.36 7.11 13.83
CA ASP A 640 -6.49 7.97 13.00
C ASP A 640 -7.26 9.04 12.19
N ASP A 641 -6.56 9.82 11.36
CA ASP A 641 -7.18 10.93 10.62
C ASP A 641 -8.36 10.50 9.71
N GLY A 642 -8.34 9.27 9.20
CA GLY A 642 -9.46 8.69 8.46
C GLY A 642 -10.48 7.99 9.35
N GLY A 643 -10.03 7.21 10.33
CA GLY A 643 -10.86 6.46 11.29
C GLY A 643 -11.69 7.36 12.18
N ALA A 644 -11.15 8.53 12.56
CA ALA A 644 -11.83 9.56 13.32
C ALA A 644 -13.13 10.05 12.66
N GLN A 645 -13.30 9.87 11.35
CA GLN A 645 -14.49 10.30 10.61
C GLN A 645 -15.68 9.33 10.77
N TYR A 646 -15.43 8.11 11.26
CA TYR A 646 -16.44 7.04 11.36
C TYR A 646 -16.94 6.89 12.81
N ASP A 647 -18.26 6.76 12.99
CA ASP A 647 -18.88 6.49 14.29
C ASP A 647 -18.66 5.04 14.77
N SER A 648 -19.16 4.72 15.97
CA SER A 648 -19.12 3.37 16.56
C SER A 648 -19.77 2.26 15.72
N ARG A 649 -20.58 2.62 14.71
CA ARG A 649 -21.23 1.66 13.82
C ARG A 649 -20.51 1.58 12.47
N GLY A 650 -19.47 2.39 12.24
CA GLY A 650 -18.76 2.46 10.96
C GLY A 650 -19.43 3.37 9.94
N ASN A 651 -20.22 4.35 10.35
CA ASN A 651 -20.77 5.37 9.44
C ASN A 651 -19.92 6.64 9.48
N LEU A 652 -19.66 7.26 8.32
CA LEU A 652 -19.21 8.64 8.22
C LEU A 652 -20.21 9.55 8.94
N ASN A 653 -19.80 10.05 10.10
CA ASN A 653 -20.62 10.90 10.95
C ASN A 653 -19.74 11.74 11.87
N ASP A 654 -20.03 13.03 12.00
CA ASP A 654 -19.33 13.89 12.96
C ASP A 654 -19.81 13.58 14.39
N TRP A 655 -19.00 12.82 15.12
CA TRP A 655 -19.22 12.48 16.54
C TRP A 655 -18.31 13.28 17.48
N TRP A 656 -17.51 14.20 16.95
CA TRP A 656 -16.54 14.96 17.73
C TRP A 656 -17.12 16.26 18.27
N ASN A 657 -16.66 16.67 19.45
CA ASN A 657 -16.68 18.09 19.77
C ASN A 657 -15.73 18.85 18.84
N LYS A 658 -16.16 19.99 18.29
CA LYS A 658 -15.35 20.82 17.37
C LYS A 658 -13.99 21.23 17.91
N LYS A 659 -13.87 21.49 19.22
CA LYS A 659 -12.60 21.86 19.85
C LYS A 659 -11.66 20.65 19.93
N ASP A 660 -12.19 19.51 20.31
CA ASP A 660 -11.44 18.25 20.42
C ASP A 660 -10.92 17.83 19.04
N TYR A 661 -11.76 17.89 17.99
CA TYR A 661 -11.34 17.57 16.63
C TYR A 661 -10.28 18.55 16.10
N SER A 662 -10.42 19.84 16.40
CA SER A 662 -9.41 20.84 16.03
C SER A 662 -8.09 20.61 16.75
N HIS A 663 -8.13 20.17 18.02
CA HIS A 663 -6.93 19.76 18.75
C HIS A 663 -6.28 18.51 18.12
N PHE A 664 -7.09 17.49 17.81
CA PHE A 664 -6.65 16.28 17.13
C PHE A 664 -5.96 16.60 15.80
N LYS A 665 -6.55 17.45 14.94
CA LYS A 665 -5.91 17.88 13.68
C LYS A 665 -4.56 18.55 13.87
N ASN A 666 -4.37 19.32 14.95
CA ASN A 666 -3.06 19.92 15.25
C ASN A 666 -2.04 18.85 15.68
N LEU A 667 -2.47 17.81 16.40
CA LEU A 667 -1.60 16.67 16.72
C LEU A 667 -1.21 15.89 15.47
N CYS A 668 -2.16 15.64 14.55
CA CYS A 668 -1.88 15.05 13.24
C CYS A 668 -0.88 15.89 12.46
N LYS A 669 -1.04 17.22 12.42
CA LYS A 669 -0.08 18.10 11.74
C LYS A 669 1.32 18.03 12.36
N LYS A 670 1.41 17.91 13.69
CA LYS A 670 2.70 17.71 14.36
C LYS A 670 3.35 16.38 13.95
N ALA A 671 2.57 15.31 13.84
CA ALA A 671 3.05 14.00 13.38
C ALA A 671 3.51 14.05 11.91
N GLU A 672 2.77 14.72 11.04
CA GLU A 672 3.16 14.97 9.65
C GLU A 672 4.54 15.64 9.58
N GLU A 673 4.72 16.75 10.28
CA GLU A 673 5.98 17.52 10.29
C GLU A 673 7.16 16.75 10.90
N PHE A 674 6.87 15.82 11.81
CA PHE A 674 7.86 14.98 12.48
C PHE A 674 8.53 13.96 11.54
N TYR A 675 7.74 13.40 10.60
CA TYR A 675 8.20 12.44 9.60
C TYR A 675 8.66 13.09 8.30
N ASN A 676 8.11 14.25 7.93
CA ASN A 676 8.34 14.84 6.62
C ASN A 676 9.83 15.10 6.33
N GLY A 677 10.33 14.52 5.24
CA GLY A 677 11.70 14.62 4.77
C GLY A 677 12.72 13.81 5.57
N ARG A 678 12.30 12.93 6.48
CA ARG A 678 13.21 12.00 7.19
C ARG A 678 13.69 10.93 6.21
N GLU A 679 15.00 10.79 6.06
CA GLU A 679 15.59 9.92 5.05
C GLU A 679 15.66 8.45 5.48
N VAL A 680 15.26 7.54 4.59
CA VAL A 680 15.52 6.11 4.72
C VAL A 680 16.86 5.72 4.10
N VAL A 681 17.17 6.32 2.95
CA VAL A 681 18.44 6.23 2.22
C VAL A 681 18.84 7.65 1.78
N PRO A 682 20.14 7.92 1.52
CA PRO A 682 20.59 9.28 1.24
C PRO A 682 19.79 9.95 0.11
N GLY A 683 19.14 11.07 0.41
CA GLY A 683 18.36 11.85 -0.57
C GLY A 683 16.94 11.37 -0.83
N ALA A 684 16.48 10.26 -0.23
CA ALA A 684 15.09 9.81 -0.32
C ALA A 684 14.42 9.85 1.05
N GLY A 685 13.49 10.81 1.22
CA GLY A 685 12.80 11.09 2.47
C GLY A 685 11.32 10.72 2.44
N ALA A 686 10.79 10.33 3.61
CA ALA A 686 9.37 10.06 3.79
C ALA A 686 8.49 11.29 3.53
N ASP A 687 7.32 11.07 2.96
CA ASP A 687 6.26 12.08 2.89
C ASP A 687 5.39 11.97 4.15
N GLY A 688 5.58 12.90 5.08
CA GLY A 688 4.87 12.87 6.36
C GLY A 688 3.36 13.00 6.23
N ARG A 689 2.87 13.53 5.11
CA ARG A 689 1.45 13.69 4.82
C ARG A 689 0.85 12.39 4.33
N GLU A 690 1.47 11.78 3.33
CA GLU A 690 0.96 10.51 2.79
C GLU A 690 1.15 9.36 3.78
N ASN A 691 2.11 9.47 4.69
CA ASN A 691 2.35 8.50 5.74
C ASN A 691 1.57 8.75 7.03
N LEU A 692 0.73 9.80 7.10
CA LEU A 692 0.16 10.29 8.35
C LEU A 692 -0.66 9.24 9.11
N SER A 693 -1.61 8.60 8.44
CA SER A 693 -2.48 7.56 9.02
C SER A 693 -1.66 6.43 9.65
N GLU A 694 -0.69 5.92 8.90
CA GLU A 694 0.21 4.83 9.33
C GLU A 694 1.13 5.24 10.49
N ASN A 695 1.68 6.46 10.43
CA ASN A 695 2.57 6.98 11.47
C ASN A 695 1.82 7.17 12.80
N ILE A 696 0.58 7.68 12.76
CA ILE A 696 -0.27 7.80 13.94
C ILE A 696 -0.58 6.42 14.50
N ALA A 697 -0.88 5.45 13.63
CA ALA A 697 -1.20 4.09 14.03
C ALA A 697 -0.02 3.39 14.71
N ASP A 698 1.20 3.53 14.19
CA ASP A 698 2.40 2.98 14.82
C ASP A 698 2.69 3.58 16.20
N ILE A 699 2.59 4.90 16.32
CA ILE A 699 2.79 5.61 17.59
C ILE A 699 1.75 5.17 18.62
N GLY A 700 0.46 5.11 18.23
CA GLY A 700 -0.60 4.60 19.10
C GLY A 700 -0.39 3.14 19.50
N GLY A 701 0.07 2.31 18.57
CA GLY A 701 0.37 0.91 18.80
C GLY A 701 1.46 0.70 19.87
N ILE A 702 2.56 1.44 19.78
CA ILE A 702 3.63 1.37 20.78
C ILE A 702 3.23 2.01 22.10
N ALA A 703 2.44 3.08 22.08
CA ALA A 703 1.93 3.70 23.31
C ALA A 703 1.05 2.73 24.12
N CYS A 704 0.17 1.99 23.46
CA CYS A 704 -0.69 0.98 24.09
C CYS A 704 0.12 -0.18 24.66
N THR A 705 1.05 -0.73 23.87
CA THR A 705 1.84 -1.89 24.27
C THR A 705 2.84 -1.58 25.38
N LEU A 706 3.49 -0.42 25.36
CA LEU A 706 4.33 0.03 26.48
C LEU A 706 3.55 0.19 27.78
N GLU A 707 2.29 0.63 27.72
CA GLU A 707 1.48 0.70 28.93
C GLU A 707 1.15 -0.67 29.51
N ILE A 708 0.86 -1.67 28.66
CA ILE A 708 0.71 -3.06 29.09
C ILE A 708 2.00 -3.53 29.76
N LEU A 709 3.15 -3.31 29.11
CA LEU A 709 4.47 -3.70 29.60
C LEU A 709 4.79 -3.06 30.95
N SER A 710 4.44 -1.77 31.13
CA SER A 710 4.69 -1.03 32.38
C SER A 710 3.97 -1.60 33.61
N LYS A 711 2.88 -2.34 33.39
CA LYS A 711 2.08 -2.99 34.44
C LYS A 711 2.60 -4.39 34.79
N MET A 712 3.53 -4.93 34.01
CA MET A 712 4.14 -6.23 34.29
C MET A 712 5.09 -6.15 35.48
N LYS A 713 5.28 -7.28 36.15
CA LYS A 713 6.28 -7.39 37.20
C LYS A 713 7.64 -7.64 36.56
N ASP A 714 8.62 -6.80 36.88
CA ASP A 714 10.01 -6.88 36.37
C ASP A 714 10.08 -6.96 34.82
N PRO A 715 9.50 -5.98 34.09
CA PRO A 715 9.41 -6.02 32.63
C PRO A 715 10.77 -5.98 31.93
N ASP A 716 10.95 -6.80 30.89
CA ASP A 716 12.10 -6.74 30.00
C ASP A 716 11.84 -5.81 28.81
N TYR A 717 12.16 -4.53 28.98
CA TYR A 717 12.05 -3.52 27.94
C TYR A 717 13.01 -3.74 26.76
N ASP A 718 14.21 -4.32 26.99
CA ASP A 718 15.16 -4.57 25.90
C ASP A 718 14.63 -5.66 24.96
N ALA A 719 14.05 -6.73 25.52
CA ALA A 719 13.39 -7.78 24.74
C ALA A 719 12.23 -7.22 23.89
N PHE A 720 11.40 -6.34 24.46
CA PHE A 720 10.32 -5.66 23.76
C PHE A 720 10.84 -4.81 22.59
N PHE A 721 11.77 -3.88 22.85
CA PHE A 721 12.25 -2.95 21.81
C PHE A 721 13.01 -3.65 20.70
N ARG A 722 13.83 -4.67 21.02
CA ARG A 722 14.49 -5.47 20.00
C ARG A 722 13.51 -6.28 19.16
N SER A 723 12.45 -6.83 19.77
CA SER A 723 11.41 -7.53 19.01
C SER A 723 10.70 -6.59 18.03
N TYR A 724 10.38 -5.36 18.47
CA TYR A 724 9.81 -4.34 17.60
C TYR A 724 10.74 -3.97 16.44
N ALA A 725 12.04 -3.84 16.67
CA ALA A 725 13.00 -3.58 15.60
C ALA A 725 13.13 -4.76 14.61
N ASN A 726 13.09 -6.00 15.12
CA ASN A 726 13.27 -7.21 14.32
C ASN A 726 12.12 -7.44 13.31
N GLN A 727 10.87 -7.14 13.68
CA GLN A 727 9.74 -7.31 12.74
C GLN A 727 9.85 -6.39 11.51
N TRP A 728 10.52 -5.25 11.66
CA TRP A 728 10.65 -4.24 10.61
C TRP A 728 11.80 -4.50 9.63
N VAL A 729 12.59 -5.56 9.81
CA VAL A 729 13.73 -5.85 8.93
C VAL A 729 13.31 -5.86 7.46
N LYS A 730 13.93 -5.00 6.65
CA LYS A 730 13.78 -4.94 5.20
C LYS A 730 15.13 -4.78 4.54
N VAL A 731 15.48 -5.74 3.69
CA VAL A 731 16.67 -5.72 2.83
C VAL A 731 16.20 -5.49 1.40
N ALA A 732 16.56 -4.33 0.85
CA ALA A 732 16.23 -3.92 -0.52
C ALA A 732 17.33 -2.98 -1.03
N ASP A 733 17.47 -2.86 -2.35
CA ASP A 733 18.43 -1.93 -2.94
C ASP A 733 18.00 -0.46 -2.81
N TYR A 734 18.95 0.46 -3.05
CA TYR A 734 18.70 1.91 -2.98
C TYR A 734 17.49 2.33 -3.82
N SER A 735 17.36 1.85 -5.06
CA SER A 735 16.25 2.22 -5.96
C SER A 735 14.91 1.79 -5.41
N THR A 736 14.80 0.59 -4.87
CA THR A 736 13.58 0.05 -4.29
C THR A 736 13.17 0.84 -3.04
N LEU A 737 14.14 1.17 -2.18
CA LEU A 737 13.89 1.97 -0.97
C LEU A 737 13.49 3.41 -1.34
N ALA A 738 14.17 4.02 -2.31
CA ALA A 738 13.83 5.37 -2.78
C ALA A 738 12.47 5.40 -3.50
N GLU A 739 12.12 4.39 -4.29
CA GLU A 739 10.80 4.30 -4.92
C GLU A 739 9.69 4.18 -3.87
N SER A 740 9.93 3.42 -2.79
CA SER A 740 8.94 3.27 -1.71
C SER A 740 8.58 4.58 -1.01
N THR A 741 9.48 5.56 -0.95
CA THR A 741 9.15 6.87 -0.36
C THR A 741 8.16 7.68 -1.18
N GLU A 742 7.92 7.29 -2.44
CA GLU A 742 7.02 8.00 -3.34
C GLU A 742 5.73 7.22 -3.66
N THR A 743 5.67 5.93 -3.32
CA THR A 743 4.59 5.01 -3.74
C THR A 743 3.87 4.36 -2.58
N ASP A 744 4.51 4.27 -1.41
CA ASP A 744 3.97 3.57 -0.24
C ASP A 744 3.34 4.58 0.73
N THR A 745 2.12 4.30 1.15
CA THR A 745 1.42 5.07 2.19
C THR A 745 2.01 4.79 3.56
N HIS A 746 2.82 3.75 3.74
CA HIS A 746 3.59 3.54 4.95
C HIS A 746 4.93 4.27 4.88
N ALA A 747 5.35 4.88 6.00
CA ALA A 747 6.72 5.30 6.11
C ALA A 747 7.67 4.09 5.95
N PRO A 748 8.87 4.26 5.36
CA PRO A 748 9.82 3.18 5.25
C PRO A 748 10.13 2.52 6.61
N ASN A 749 10.30 1.19 6.62
CA ASN A 749 10.40 0.37 7.84
C ASN A 749 11.38 0.90 8.90
N LYS A 750 12.55 1.39 8.48
CA LYS A 750 13.55 1.99 9.39
C LYS A 750 12.96 3.17 10.17
N LEU A 751 12.17 4.01 9.51
CA LEU A 751 11.55 5.19 10.11
C LEU A 751 10.37 4.80 11.00
N ARG A 752 9.58 3.79 10.60
CA ARG A 752 8.56 3.16 11.47
C ARG A 752 9.18 2.62 12.75
N CYS A 753 10.36 2.00 12.68
CA CYS A 753 11.08 1.60 13.89
C CYS A 753 11.60 2.81 14.67
N ASN A 754 12.52 3.58 14.08
CA ASN A 754 13.31 4.53 14.85
C ASN A 754 12.48 5.72 15.33
N LEU A 755 11.70 6.37 14.45
CA LEU A 755 10.98 7.59 14.80
C LEU A 755 9.85 7.32 15.79
N VAL A 756 9.23 6.14 15.76
CA VAL A 756 8.21 5.76 16.74
C VAL A 756 8.84 5.68 18.13
N LEU A 757 9.94 4.93 18.27
CA LEU A 757 10.59 4.71 19.55
C LEU A 757 11.11 5.99 20.22
N THR A 758 11.52 7.01 19.44
CA THR A 758 12.00 8.28 20.03
C THR A 758 10.90 9.10 20.72
N ASN A 759 9.62 8.70 20.62
CA ASN A 759 8.51 9.36 21.32
C ASN A 759 8.33 8.92 22.78
N PHE A 760 8.96 7.82 23.20
CA PHE A 760 8.65 7.15 24.48
C PHE A 760 9.82 7.20 25.46
N GLN A 761 9.59 7.66 26.69
CA GLN A 761 10.65 7.85 27.69
C GLN A 761 11.29 6.53 28.11
N GLU A 762 10.52 5.44 28.14
CA GLU A 762 10.95 4.08 28.45
C GLU A 762 12.11 3.63 27.54
N PHE A 763 12.10 4.07 26.27
CA PHE A 763 13.17 3.80 25.33
C PHE A 763 14.47 4.54 25.70
N TYR A 764 14.37 5.80 26.10
CA TYR A 764 15.52 6.58 26.57
C TYR A 764 16.10 6.01 27.85
N ASP A 765 15.25 5.61 28.79
CA ASP A 765 15.67 5.05 30.08
C ASP A 765 16.34 3.68 29.89
N THR A 766 15.87 2.86 28.95
CA THR A 766 16.42 1.53 28.64
C THR A 766 17.83 1.63 28.03
N TYR A 767 18.04 2.56 27.10
CA TYR A 767 19.30 2.65 26.35
C TYR A 767 20.21 3.81 26.79
N GLY A 768 19.79 4.61 27.77
CA GLY A 768 20.52 5.78 28.25
C GLY A 768 20.75 6.82 27.16
N ILE A 769 19.69 7.14 26.41
CA ILE A 769 19.71 8.12 25.31
C ILE A 769 19.60 9.53 25.89
N SER A 770 20.41 10.44 25.36
CA SER A 770 20.57 11.82 25.82
C SER A 770 20.74 12.76 24.63
N GLU A 771 20.68 14.07 24.88
CA GLU A 771 20.89 15.05 23.83
C GLU A 771 22.22 14.80 23.10
N GLY A 772 22.18 14.75 21.77
CA GLY A 772 23.34 14.51 20.90
C GLY A 772 23.48 13.08 20.40
N ASP A 773 22.80 12.12 21.01
CA ASP A 773 22.63 10.78 20.42
C ASP A 773 21.68 10.87 19.21
N GLY A 774 21.90 10.05 18.17
CA GLY A 774 21.12 10.09 16.92
C GLY A 774 19.62 9.74 17.09
N MET A 775 19.29 8.96 18.11
CA MET A 775 17.92 8.59 18.48
C MET A 775 17.26 9.60 19.45
N TYR A 776 17.89 10.75 19.70
CA TYR A 776 17.32 11.76 20.59
C TYR A 776 16.28 12.65 19.89
N THR A 777 15.11 12.76 20.50
CA THR A 777 14.07 13.76 20.18
C THR A 777 13.74 14.52 21.46
N ALA A 778 13.76 15.86 21.38
CA ALA A 778 13.46 16.71 22.52
C ALA A 778 12.03 16.45 23.04
N PRO A 779 11.78 16.41 24.36
CA PRO A 779 10.48 16.06 24.92
C PRO A 779 9.29 16.82 24.31
N GLU A 780 9.45 18.11 24.02
CA GLU A 780 8.44 18.97 23.41
C GLU A 780 8.16 18.67 21.92
N GLU A 781 9.09 18.02 21.22
CA GLU A 781 8.95 17.62 19.82
C GLU A 781 8.28 16.24 19.67
N ARG A 782 8.30 15.41 20.72
CA ARG A 782 7.68 14.07 20.72
C ARG A 782 6.18 14.15 20.45
N ILE A 783 5.67 13.15 19.74
CA ILE A 783 4.29 13.01 19.33
C ILE A 783 3.54 12.17 20.36
N GLN A 784 2.41 12.69 20.85
CA GLN A 784 1.53 12.03 21.81
C GLN A 784 0.08 12.32 21.40
N ILE A 785 -0.71 11.27 21.14
CA ILE A 785 -2.09 11.39 20.65
C ILE A 785 -3.06 10.59 21.54
N TRP A 786 -2.99 9.26 21.45
CA TRP A 786 -3.91 8.31 22.10
C TRP A 786 -3.39 7.78 23.43
#